data_AF-A0A818ACU7-F1
#
_entry.id   AF-A0A818ACU7-F1
#
_cell.length_a   1.000
_cell.length_b   1.000
_cell.length_c   1.000
_cell.angle_alpha   90.00
_cell.angle_beta   90.00
_cell.angle_gamma   90.00
#
_symmetry.space_group_name_H-M   'P 1'
#
loop_
_entity.id
_entity.type
_entity.pdbx_description
1 polymer ?
#
loop_
_entity_poly.entity_id
_entity_poly.type
_entity_poly.pdbx_seq_one_letter_code
_entity_poly.pdbx_strand_id
1 'polypeptide(L)'
;MLNRFGDIDVSFKRLSPIYGYRSEAVVPIETALAPIEPQINQLSNYIKLAKQYCHFPSEHGLTHDESAAIYIYTMEWGGTTLYVVLNSALRSENRQALKIWFPYLKLFDIALDKLPTVKEVVWRGVPLDIGKNFTKNQIVTWWSVSSCSSSVSVIKNFLGNASNTTLFLVEAVNGKKISGYTQYENENEIILRMGSQFHVKSDSLDQSNGSHVVHLIEIDNKSEQTIVPNLNEMHLTAESSDKKSIDTSTRGDTSLQNQLTPLKANYTTQATWSQPQNRLSIQRGTITCPHCSRPNIIEEINNKEGIIITCMHESCKKTFQQLDCPHCTRPIVWNDANYQEGQVVTCCYENCNKTFQQLTCPHCSGSNIWKDANYKSGKTVTCAYESCKRAFEQINCPHCFGSKVWENADYNTGQTVTCSYENCRKTFQQLNCPHCSDSIIWSDADYNEGEIVTCIYESCKKTFQQLNCSHCSGSNIWKDANYIPGNLVTCAYENCKKTFEQLNCPHCSRTNTWKNANYNHGKVITCCYENCKKTFQQLNCPHCLRSNVWENANYNTGQTVTCFYESCKKKFQQLNCAHCSGSIIWKDADYNEGKDVTCVYDCCKKAFQQLSCPHCSGSLIWENADYNPGKIVTCVYEKCKKTFQQLNCPHCSRSNIWENANYNSGKVVTCIYETCKKTFQQLNCPHCFGSNLWKNANYNSGKVVTCVYEKCKKTFHQLNCPHCSGSNIWENADYNPGKSVTCVYEGCQKTFQQLNCPHCLGSIIWKNDDYNQGKVVTCCYAACKKTFQQLNCPHCSGSNIWKNANYNSGKIVTCVYEGCQKIFQQLNCPHCAGSMVWKDANYNEGKIVICIHENCKKTFQQLNCPHCSGSNIWKSANYNSGKVVSCSYESCKKTFEQLNCPHCSSSIIWKNANYNHGKVVTCCYESCKKTFQQLNCPHCLGSIIWENANYNQGKIVTCCYAVCKKTFQQLNCPHCSGSIMWKNANYNEGKVGTCIYDSCKKAFQQLNCPHCSGSLIWKEANYKEGRVVTCMYETCKKTFQQLNCPHCFGSNIWKNADYKPGVVVTCIYDSCKKAFQQVNCPHCFGSLVWKNSDHREGIAVTCVYENCKKTFKS
;
A
#
# COMPACT_ATOMS: atom_id res chain seq x y z
N MET A 1 -20.82 -7.44 -30.59
CA MET A 1 -20.75 -6.00 -30.28
C MET A 1 -19.90 -5.82 -29.04
N LEU A 2 -19.18 -4.71 -28.89
CA LEU A 2 -18.77 -4.28 -27.54
C LEU A 2 -19.97 -3.58 -26.90
N ASN A 3 -20.16 -3.86 -25.61
CA ASN A 3 -21.12 -3.19 -24.73
C ASN A 3 -20.34 -2.76 -23.48
N ARG A 4 -20.72 -1.64 -22.85
CA ARG A 4 -19.99 -1.04 -21.73
C ARG A 4 -19.74 -1.97 -20.53
N PHE A 5 -20.62 -2.94 -20.27
CA PHE A 5 -20.39 -3.96 -19.23
C PHE A 5 -19.22 -4.89 -19.57
N GLY A 6 -18.96 -5.18 -20.84
CA GLY A 6 -17.86 -6.05 -21.29
C GLY A 6 -16.51 -5.37 -21.51
N ASP A 7 -16.45 -4.04 -21.50
CA ASP A 7 -15.24 -3.26 -21.81
C ASP A 7 -14.21 -3.27 -20.65
N ILE A 8 -13.24 -4.18 -20.71
CA ILE A 8 -12.23 -4.38 -19.64
C ILE A 8 -10.78 -4.28 -20.14
N ASP A 9 -9.86 -3.87 -19.26
CA ASP A 9 -8.43 -4.06 -19.45
C ASP A 9 -8.04 -5.53 -19.23
N VAL A 10 -7.73 -6.27 -20.29
CA VAL A 10 -7.24 -7.66 -20.19
C VAL A 10 -5.74 -7.76 -19.83
N SER A 11 -5.01 -6.64 -19.84
CA SER A 11 -3.56 -6.60 -19.57
C SER A 11 -3.22 -6.37 -18.10
N PHE A 12 -4.15 -5.78 -17.33
CA PHE A 12 -4.04 -5.47 -15.90
C PHE A 12 -2.75 -4.73 -15.49
N LYS A 13 -2.17 -3.95 -16.41
CA LYS A 13 -0.86 -3.31 -16.22
C LYS A 13 -0.90 -2.29 -15.07
N ARG A 14 0.17 -2.23 -14.29
CA ARG A 14 0.33 -1.24 -13.23
C ARG A 14 0.82 0.09 -13.81
N LEU A 15 -0.12 0.96 -14.16
CA LEU A 15 0.14 2.29 -14.71
C LEU A 15 0.29 3.36 -13.62
N SER A 16 0.73 4.56 -14.00
CA SER A 16 0.71 5.72 -13.10
C SER A 16 -0.72 6.26 -12.92
N PRO A 17 -1.11 6.69 -11.70
CA PRO A 17 -2.36 7.40 -11.47
C PRO A 17 -2.47 8.70 -12.27
N ILE A 18 -3.70 9.09 -12.59
CA ILE A 18 -4.02 10.28 -13.38
C ILE A 18 -4.61 11.32 -12.43
N TYR A 19 -3.84 12.37 -12.10
CA TYR A 19 -4.31 13.45 -11.21
C TYR A 19 -4.47 14.81 -11.90
N GLY A 20 -3.89 14.99 -13.10
CA GLY A 20 -3.84 16.30 -13.77
C GLY A 20 -5.20 16.93 -14.08
N TYR A 21 -6.23 16.12 -14.37
CA TYR A 21 -7.59 16.63 -14.60
C TYR A 21 -8.17 17.37 -13.39
N ARG A 22 -7.71 17.10 -12.17
CA ARG A 22 -8.28 17.68 -10.94
C ARG A 22 -8.08 19.19 -10.87
N SER A 23 -6.99 19.69 -11.46
CA SER A 23 -6.64 21.11 -11.53
C SER A 23 -7.24 21.87 -12.73
N GLU A 24 -7.94 21.19 -13.65
CA GLU A 24 -8.65 21.88 -14.73
C GLU A 24 -9.83 22.70 -14.19
N ALA A 25 -10.24 23.72 -14.95
CA ALA A 25 -11.51 24.39 -14.75
C ALA A 25 -12.68 23.47 -15.17
N VAL A 26 -13.85 23.65 -14.55
CA VAL A 26 -15.09 23.07 -15.07
C VAL A 26 -15.56 23.93 -16.23
N VAL A 27 -15.86 23.31 -17.37
CA VAL A 27 -16.26 23.98 -18.62
C VAL A 27 -17.48 23.26 -19.23
N PRO A 28 -18.27 23.92 -20.11
CA PRO A 28 -19.38 23.28 -20.80
C PRO A 28 -18.94 22.04 -21.59
N ILE A 29 -19.87 21.10 -21.79
CA ILE A 29 -19.56 19.79 -22.39
C ILE A 29 -18.99 19.91 -23.82
N GLU A 30 -19.42 20.90 -24.59
CA GLU A 30 -18.86 21.23 -25.91
C GLU A 30 -17.37 21.59 -25.80
N THR A 31 -17.02 22.49 -24.88
CA THR A 31 -15.62 22.88 -24.61
C THR A 31 -14.81 21.72 -24.03
N ALA A 32 -15.44 20.87 -23.22
CA ALA A 32 -14.81 19.72 -22.59
C ALA A 32 -14.44 18.62 -23.61
N LEU A 33 -15.20 18.51 -24.71
CA LEU A 33 -15.05 17.49 -25.75
C LEU A 33 -14.45 18.00 -27.08
N ALA A 34 -14.34 19.31 -27.29
CA ALA A 34 -13.69 19.88 -28.49
C ALA A 34 -12.28 19.31 -28.80
N PRO A 35 -11.40 19.01 -27.81
CA PRO A 35 -10.10 18.37 -28.08
C PRO A 35 -10.19 16.91 -28.60
N ILE A 36 -11.36 16.30 -28.52
CA ILE A 36 -11.64 14.89 -28.81
C ILE A 36 -12.51 14.73 -30.08
N GLU A 37 -13.20 15.77 -30.53
CA GLU A 37 -14.06 15.75 -31.72
C GLU A 37 -13.40 15.13 -32.98
N PRO A 38 -12.10 15.36 -33.30
CA PRO A 38 -11.42 14.69 -34.42
C PRO A 38 -11.29 13.16 -34.30
N GLN A 39 -11.56 12.58 -33.14
CA GLN A 39 -11.47 11.13 -32.86
C GLN A 39 -12.83 10.45 -32.83
N ILE A 40 -13.94 11.20 -32.81
CA ILE A 40 -15.30 10.65 -32.71
C ILE A 40 -16.21 11.27 -33.78
N ASN A 41 -16.54 10.45 -34.77
CA ASN A 41 -17.45 10.82 -35.84
C ASN A 41 -18.79 11.35 -35.28
N GLN A 42 -19.16 12.56 -35.71
CA GLN A 42 -20.41 13.24 -35.33
C GLN A 42 -20.57 13.55 -33.82
N LEU A 43 -19.48 13.69 -33.05
CA LEU A 43 -19.55 13.98 -31.60
C LEU A 43 -20.45 15.17 -31.25
N SER A 44 -20.37 16.27 -32.01
CA SER A 44 -21.25 17.45 -31.84
C SER A 44 -22.75 17.19 -32.05
N ASN A 45 -23.16 16.09 -32.68
CA ASN A 45 -24.56 15.67 -32.73
C ASN A 45 -24.94 14.87 -31.47
N TYR A 46 -24.08 13.98 -31.00
CA TYR A 46 -24.31 13.21 -29.77
C TYR A 46 -24.29 14.10 -28.52
N ILE A 47 -23.52 15.18 -28.50
CA ILE A 47 -23.58 16.20 -27.44
C ILE A 47 -24.96 16.88 -27.39
N LYS A 48 -25.54 17.24 -28.55
CA LYS A 48 -26.89 17.82 -28.62
C LYS A 48 -27.96 16.84 -28.16
N LEU A 49 -27.87 15.58 -28.58
CA LEU A 49 -28.77 14.51 -28.13
C LEU A 49 -28.65 14.28 -26.62
N ALA A 50 -27.43 14.26 -26.08
CA ALA A 50 -27.23 14.13 -24.64
C ALA A 50 -27.84 15.31 -23.86
N LYS A 51 -27.63 16.55 -24.30
CA LYS A 51 -28.32 17.72 -23.73
C LYS A 51 -29.84 17.67 -23.89
N GLN A 52 -30.36 17.10 -24.97
CA GLN A 52 -31.81 16.99 -25.19
C GLN A 52 -32.49 15.94 -24.30
N TYR A 53 -31.81 14.82 -24.02
CA TYR A 53 -32.42 13.65 -23.36
C TYR A 53 -31.87 13.36 -21.95
N CYS A 54 -30.81 14.03 -21.49
CA CYS A 54 -30.38 13.93 -20.10
C CYS A 54 -31.43 14.50 -19.15
N HIS A 55 -31.53 13.91 -17.96
CA HIS A 55 -32.47 14.33 -16.93
C HIS A 55 -32.04 15.67 -16.32
N PHE A 56 -32.83 16.71 -16.62
CA PHE A 56 -32.65 18.07 -16.14
C PHE A 56 -34.03 18.75 -16.06
N PRO A 57 -34.37 19.48 -14.98
CA PRO A 57 -33.55 19.77 -13.79
C PRO A 57 -33.29 18.55 -12.90
N SER A 58 -32.06 18.45 -12.40
CA SER A 58 -31.60 17.34 -11.55
C SER A 58 -31.95 17.55 -10.08
N GLU A 59 -32.58 16.56 -9.45
CA GLU A 59 -32.84 16.50 -8.00
C GLU A 59 -31.56 16.33 -7.16
N HIS A 60 -30.45 15.97 -7.80
CA HIS A 60 -29.12 15.86 -7.22
C HIS A 60 -28.24 17.10 -7.48
N GLY A 61 -28.81 18.18 -8.04
CA GLY A 61 -28.11 19.44 -8.26
C GLY A 61 -27.04 19.38 -9.37
N LEU A 62 -27.16 18.45 -10.32
CA LEU A 62 -26.34 18.46 -11.52
C LEU A 62 -26.74 19.63 -12.44
N THR A 63 -25.75 20.27 -13.05
CA THR A 63 -25.97 21.21 -14.15
C THR A 63 -26.40 20.46 -15.41
N HIS A 64 -26.88 21.20 -16.42
CA HIS A 64 -27.26 20.61 -17.71
C HIS A 64 -26.07 19.93 -18.40
N ASP A 65 -24.88 20.56 -18.36
CA ASP A 65 -23.63 19.98 -18.88
C ASP A 65 -23.16 18.74 -18.10
N GLU A 66 -23.31 18.73 -16.77
CA GLU A 66 -22.96 17.58 -15.92
C GLU A 66 -23.90 16.39 -16.17
N SER A 67 -25.21 16.63 -16.27
CA SER A 67 -26.19 15.58 -16.58
C SER A 67 -25.97 15.03 -17.99
N ALA A 68 -25.73 15.91 -18.98
CA ALA A 68 -25.37 15.52 -20.34
C ALA A 68 -24.05 14.71 -20.39
N ALA A 69 -23.07 15.02 -19.53
CA ALA A 69 -21.80 14.30 -19.47
C ALA A 69 -21.95 12.85 -18.97
N ILE A 70 -22.88 12.59 -18.05
CA ILE A 70 -23.20 11.22 -17.64
C ILE A 70 -23.96 10.51 -18.76
N TYR A 71 -24.98 11.16 -19.32
CA TYR A 71 -25.81 10.57 -20.38
C TYR A 71 -24.95 10.16 -21.59
N ILE A 72 -24.10 11.04 -22.13
CA ILE A 72 -23.25 10.75 -23.29
C ILE A 72 -22.20 9.65 -23.05
N TYR A 73 -21.78 9.43 -21.80
CA TYR A 73 -20.91 8.30 -21.46
C TYR A 73 -21.66 6.96 -21.62
N THR A 74 -22.95 6.92 -21.26
CA THR A 74 -23.76 5.68 -21.29
C THR A 74 -24.32 5.34 -22.67
N MET A 75 -24.41 6.32 -23.57
CA MET A 75 -24.95 6.13 -24.91
C MET A 75 -24.11 5.14 -25.74
N GLU A 76 -24.73 4.33 -26.60
CA GLU A 76 -24.00 3.44 -27.54
C GLU A 76 -24.31 3.80 -29.01
N TRP A 77 -23.29 4.14 -29.80
CA TRP A 77 -23.39 4.44 -31.24
C TRP A 77 -22.33 3.73 -32.11
N GLY A 78 -21.76 2.62 -31.61
CA GLY A 78 -20.80 1.78 -32.33
C GLY A 78 -19.34 1.97 -31.92
N GLY A 79 -18.40 1.62 -32.80
CA GLY A 79 -16.97 1.50 -32.46
C GLY A 79 -16.28 2.79 -31.98
N THR A 80 -16.81 3.96 -32.33
CA THR A 80 -16.32 5.28 -31.90
C THR A 80 -17.20 5.90 -30.79
N THR A 81 -17.87 5.07 -29.97
CA THR A 81 -18.65 5.53 -28.82
C THR A 81 -17.74 6.16 -27.76
N LEU A 82 -18.20 7.22 -27.09
CA LEU A 82 -17.37 8.00 -26.17
C LEU A 82 -16.71 7.16 -25.07
N TYR A 83 -17.44 6.25 -24.41
CA TYR A 83 -16.84 5.38 -23.37
C TYR A 83 -15.75 4.47 -23.95
N VAL A 84 -15.90 3.96 -25.18
CA VAL A 84 -14.94 3.06 -25.82
C VAL A 84 -13.61 3.77 -26.03
N VAL A 85 -13.65 4.99 -26.59
CA VAL A 85 -12.43 5.78 -26.86
C VAL A 85 -11.81 6.27 -25.55
N LEU A 86 -12.63 6.76 -24.60
CA LEU A 86 -12.17 7.18 -23.27
C LEU A 86 -11.50 6.04 -22.50
N ASN A 87 -12.15 4.88 -22.39
CA ASN A 87 -11.60 3.74 -21.66
C ASN A 87 -10.38 3.15 -22.35
N SER A 88 -10.31 3.17 -23.68
CA SER A 88 -9.09 2.84 -24.42
C SER A 88 -7.94 3.79 -24.06
N ALA A 89 -8.18 5.11 -24.04
CA ALA A 89 -7.18 6.09 -23.61
C ALA A 89 -6.77 5.90 -22.14
N LEU A 90 -7.71 5.60 -21.24
CA LEU A 90 -7.43 5.34 -19.81
C LEU A 90 -6.60 4.06 -19.57
N ARG A 91 -6.70 3.08 -20.47
CA ARG A 91 -5.85 1.87 -20.49
C ARG A 91 -4.47 2.10 -21.11
N SER A 92 -4.25 3.21 -21.81
CA SER A 92 -2.97 3.51 -22.46
C SER A 92 -1.85 3.82 -21.48
N GLU A 93 -0.67 3.24 -21.74
CA GLU A 93 0.59 3.57 -21.07
C GLU A 93 1.03 5.01 -21.33
N ASN A 94 0.66 5.59 -22.48
CA ASN A 94 0.98 6.97 -22.83
C ASN A 94 0.10 7.96 -22.04
N ARG A 95 0.47 8.22 -20.79
CA ARG A 95 -0.22 9.17 -19.90
C ARG A 95 -0.20 10.62 -20.38
N GLN A 96 0.62 11.00 -21.37
CA GLN A 96 0.56 12.33 -21.98
C GLN A 96 -0.63 12.47 -22.96
N ALA A 97 -0.97 11.41 -23.69
CA ALA A 97 -2.12 11.39 -24.60
C ALA A 97 -3.47 11.59 -23.89
N LEU A 98 -3.53 11.33 -22.59
CA LEU A 98 -4.72 11.58 -21.76
C LEU A 98 -5.00 13.06 -21.46
N LYS A 99 -4.06 13.99 -21.71
CA LYS A 99 -4.26 15.42 -21.43
C LYS A 99 -5.47 16.03 -22.15
N ILE A 100 -5.75 15.60 -23.39
CA ILE A 100 -6.91 16.06 -24.16
C ILE A 100 -8.25 15.67 -23.50
N TRP A 101 -8.25 14.64 -22.65
CA TRP A 101 -9.40 14.16 -21.90
C TRP A 101 -9.57 14.82 -20.53
N PHE A 102 -8.61 15.65 -20.08
CA PHE A 102 -8.67 16.24 -18.74
C PHE A 102 -9.90 17.15 -18.53
N PRO A 103 -10.32 18.02 -19.46
CA PRO A 103 -11.54 18.82 -19.31
C PRO A 103 -12.81 17.95 -19.16
N TYR A 104 -12.95 16.91 -19.98
CA TYR A 104 -14.07 15.98 -19.87
C TYR A 104 -14.05 15.16 -18.58
N LEU A 105 -12.89 14.62 -18.20
CA LEU A 105 -12.71 13.88 -16.94
C LEU A 105 -13.05 14.76 -15.72
N LYS A 106 -12.71 16.06 -15.76
CA LYS A 106 -13.06 17.03 -14.71
C LYS A 106 -14.58 17.24 -14.59
N LEU A 107 -15.27 17.41 -15.72
CA LEU A 107 -16.73 17.57 -15.75
C LEU A 107 -17.43 16.29 -15.27
N PHE A 108 -17.00 15.13 -15.77
CA PHE A 108 -17.59 13.82 -15.48
C PHE A 108 -17.36 13.35 -14.03
N ASP A 109 -16.17 13.55 -13.45
CA ASP A 109 -15.87 13.20 -12.04
C ASP A 109 -16.73 14.02 -11.06
N ILE A 110 -16.99 15.31 -11.38
CA ILE A 110 -17.84 16.21 -10.59
C ILE A 110 -19.33 15.87 -10.75
N ALA A 111 -19.80 15.56 -11.96
CA ALA A 111 -21.15 15.06 -12.17
C ALA A 111 -21.40 13.79 -11.35
N LEU A 112 -20.44 12.84 -11.38
CA LEU A 112 -20.48 11.65 -10.55
C LEU A 112 -20.33 11.93 -9.05
N ASP A 113 -19.64 12.99 -8.60
CA ASP A 113 -19.54 13.34 -7.18
C ASP A 113 -20.90 13.65 -6.57
N LYS A 114 -21.76 14.37 -7.30
CA LYS A 114 -23.10 14.78 -6.88
C LYS A 114 -24.10 13.62 -6.76
N LEU A 115 -23.97 12.57 -7.59
CA LEU A 115 -24.89 11.42 -7.56
C LEU A 115 -24.74 10.55 -6.30
N PRO A 116 -25.77 9.79 -5.89
CA PRO A 116 -25.72 8.89 -4.73
C PRO A 116 -24.57 7.87 -4.80
N THR A 117 -23.81 7.74 -3.71
CA THR A 117 -22.87 6.63 -3.52
C THR A 117 -23.57 5.43 -2.88
N VAL A 118 -23.47 4.28 -3.53
CA VAL A 118 -23.98 2.98 -3.04
C VAL A 118 -22.84 2.10 -2.50
N LYS A 119 -23.16 1.28 -1.50
CA LYS A 119 -22.27 0.25 -0.95
C LYS A 119 -22.96 -1.11 -1.02
N GLU A 120 -22.89 -1.74 -2.19
CA GLU A 120 -23.65 -2.95 -2.52
C GLU A 120 -22.84 -3.92 -3.40
N VAL A 121 -23.38 -5.13 -3.61
CA VAL A 121 -22.79 -6.10 -4.54
C VAL A 121 -23.22 -5.77 -5.97
N VAL A 122 -22.26 -5.43 -6.82
CA VAL A 122 -22.48 -5.16 -8.24
C VAL A 122 -21.83 -6.23 -9.11
N TRP A 123 -22.40 -6.42 -10.29
CA TRP A 123 -22.06 -7.48 -11.23
C TRP A 123 -21.50 -6.88 -12.51
N ARG A 124 -20.50 -7.54 -13.10
CA ARG A 124 -19.95 -7.18 -14.42
C ARG A 124 -19.60 -8.45 -15.20
N GLY A 125 -20.06 -8.54 -16.45
CA GLY A 125 -19.84 -9.71 -17.30
C GLY A 125 -18.94 -9.39 -18.49
N VAL A 126 -17.88 -10.18 -18.67
CA VAL A 126 -16.96 -10.06 -19.81
C VAL A 126 -17.04 -11.34 -20.65
N PRO A 127 -17.22 -11.25 -21.98
CA PRO A 127 -17.35 -12.42 -22.86
C PRO A 127 -15.98 -13.05 -23.23
N LEU A 128 -15.12 -13.28 -22.23
CA LEU A 128 -13.77 -13.87 -22.35
C LEU A 128 -13.44 -14.69 -21.10
N ASP A 129 -12.64 -15.77 -21.24
CA ASP A 129 -11.98 -16.42 -20.10
C ASP A 129 -10.72 -15.64 -19.75
N ILE A 130 -10.86 -14.81 -18.71
CA ILE A 130 -9.77 -14.08 -18.05
C ILE A 130 -9.79 -14.34 -16.53
N GLY A 131 -10.70 -15.18 -16.03
CA GLY A 131 -10.90 -15.43 -14.60
C GLY A 131 -9.67 -16.01 -13.92
N LYS A 132 -8.94 -16.88 -14.63
CA LYS A 132 -7.67 -17.48 -14.18
C LYS A 132 -6.54 -16.47 -13.94
N ASN A 133 -6.66 -15.23 -14.45
CA ASN A 133 -5.69 -14.15 -14.21
C ASN A 133 -5.89 -13.45 -12.85
N PHE A 134 -6.90 -13.85 -12.06
CA PHE A 134 -7.24 -13.30 -10.75
C PHE A 134 -6.96 -14.35 -9.65
N THR A 135 -5.76 -14.29 -9.10
CA THR A 135 -5.32 -15.15 -7.98
C THR A 135 -5.72 -14.56 -6.62
N LYS A 136 -5.98 -15.38 -5.61
CA LYS A 136 -6.43 -14.89 -4.31
C LYS A 136 -5.43 -13.95 -3.64
N ASN A 137 -5.97 -12.91 -3.00
CA ASN A 137 -5.29 -11.78 -2.37
C ASN A 137 -4.61 -10.79 -3.34
N GLN A 138 -4.64 -11.03 -4.67
CA GLN A 138 -4.13 -10.09 -5.67
C GLN A 138 -4.86 -8.74 -5.57
N ILE A 139 -4.12 -7.65 -5.74
CA ILE A 139 -4.69 -6.30 -5.89
C ILE A 139 -4.68 -5.96 -7.37
N VAL A 140 -5.85 -5.64 -7.92
CA VAL A 140 -6.04 -5.21 -9.30
C VAL A 140 -6.52 -3.76 -9.33
N THR A 141 -6.20 -3.02 -10.40
CA THR A 141 -6.67 -1.64 -10.60
C THR A 141 -7.36 -1.57 -11.97
N TRP A 142 -8.61 -1.13 -12.02
CA TRP A 142 -9.31 -0.88 -13.27
C TRP A 142 -9.12 0.59 -13.64
N TRP A 143 -8.23 0.85 -14.61
CA TRP A 143 -7.90 2.21 -15.03
C TRP A 143 -9.03 2.90 -15.80
N SER A 144 -9.82 2.13 -16.55
CA SER A 144 -11.03 2.56 -17.24
C SER A 144 -12.19 2.83 -16.28
N VAL A 145 -13.08 3.77 -16.64
CA VAL A 145 -14.40 3.90 -16.01
C VAL A 145 -15.17 2.59 -16.24
N SER A 146 -15.85 2.09 -15.21
CA SER A 146 -16.30 0.71 -15.19
C SER A 146 -17.78 0.58 -14.85
N SER A 147 -18.59 0.42 -15.90
CA SER A 147 -20.03 0.12 -15.81
C SER A 147 -20.26 -1.27 -15.20
N CYS A 148 -21.07 -1.31 -14.15
CA CYS A 148 -21.55 -2.52 -13.46
C CYS A 148 -23.06 -2.40 -13.24
N SER A 149 -23.76 -3.49 -12.92
CA SER A 149 -25.20 -3.48 -12.57
C SER A 149 -25.41 -4.14 -11.22
N SER A 150 -26.34 -3.63 -10.40
CA SER A 150 -26.80 -4.37 -9.20
C SER A 150 -27.67 -5.59 -9.57
N SER A 151 -28.16 -5.68 -10.80
CA SER A 151 -28.95 -6.81 -11.30
C SER A 151 -28.09 -7.86 -12.01
N VAL A 152 -27.89 -9.01 -11.36
CA VAL A 152 -27.23 -10.18 -12.00
C VAL A 152 -27.99 -10.67 -13.23
N SER A 153 -29.31 -10.46 -13.31
CA SER A 153 -30.13 -10.86 -14.46
C SER A 153 -29.84 -10.01 -15.70
N VAL A 154 -29.58 -8.70 -15.52
CA VAL A 154 -29.15 -7.80 -16.60
C VAL A 154 -27.82 -8.29 -17.19
N ILE A 155 -26.83 -8.58 -16.33
CA ILE A 155 -25.52 -9.08 -16.77
C ILE A 155 -25.62 -10.48 -17.43
N LYS A 156 -26.49 -11.37 -16.94
CA LYS A 156 -26.76 -12.66 -17.59
C LYS A 156 -27.35 -12.50 -18.98
N ASN A 157 -28.29 -11.56 -19.18
CA ASN A 157 -28.86 -11.29 -20.50
C ASN A 157 -27.79 -10.77 -21.49
N PHE A 158 -26.81 -9.98 -21.01
CA PHE A 158 -25.69 -9.52 -21.86
C PHE A 158 -24.65 -10.60 -22.20
N LEU A 159 -24.42 -11.57 -21.30
CA LEU A 159 -23.56 -12.72 -21.59
C LEU A 159 -24.27 -13.79 -22.45
N GLY A 160 -25.61 -13.86 -22.37
CA GLY A 160 -26.42 -14.84 -23.08
C GLY A 160 -25.99 -16.28 -22.79
N ASN A 161 -25.95 -17.12 -23.84
CA ASN A 161 -25.52 -18.51 -23.76
C ASN A 161 -24.02 -18.71 -24.02
N ALA A 162 -23.18 -17.67 -23.87
CA ALA A 162 -21.75 -17.77 -24.16
C ALA A 162 -20.99 -18.64 -23.13
N SER A 163 -20.24 -19.63 -23.63
CA SER A 163 -19.23 -20.36 -22.87
C SER A 163 -17.93 -19.56 -22.76
N ASN A 164 -17.04 -19.97 -21.85
CA ASN A 164 -15.73 -19.32 -21.63
C ASN A 164 -15.85 -17.81 -21.35
N THR A 165 -16.71 -17.43 -20.41
CA THR A 165 -16.92 -16.02 -20.00
C THR A 165 -16.46 -15.78 -18.55
N THR A 166 -16.26 -14.52 -18.16
CA THR A 166 -15.87 -14.15 -16.80
C THR A 166 -16.92 -13.23 -16.17
N LEU A 167 -17.51 -13.66 -15.07
CA LEU A 167 -18.46 -12.90 -14.26
C LEU A 167 -17.76 -12.38 -13.01
N PHE A 168 -17.68 -11.06 -12.87
CA PHE A 168 -17.20 -10.40 -11.67
C PHE A 168 -18.36 -10.16 -10.70
N LEU A 169 -18.19 -10.63 -9.46
CA LEU A 169 -18.98 -10.24 -8.29
C LEU A 169 -18.13 -9.24 -7.52
N VAL A 170 -18.57 -7.99 -7.43
CA VAL A 170 -17.81 -6.89 -6.83
C VAL A 170 -18.55 -6.36 -5.61
N GLU A 171 -17.96 -6.50 -4.42
CA GLU A 171 -18.38 -5.76 -3.22
C GLU A 171 -17.91 -4.30 -3.35
N ALA A 172 -18.78 -3.44 -3.89
CA ALA A 172 -18.48 -2.03 -4.14
C ALA A 172 -18.72 -1.17 -2.89
N VAL A 173 -17.93 -0.11 -2.75
CA VAL A 173 -17.94 0.83 -1.62
C VAL A 173 -17.95 2.30 -2.03
N ASN A 174 -17.62 2.61 -3.29
CA ASN A 174 -17.71 3.97 -3.86
C ASN A 174 -18.48 4.03 -5.19
N GLY A 175 -19.22 2.97 -5.53
CA GLY A 175 -20.07 2.95 -6.72
C GLY A 175 -21.07 4.11 -6.75
N LYS A 176 -21.27 4.69 -7.94
CA LYS A 176 -22.21 5.77 -8.18
C LYS A 176 -23.39 5.24 -9.00
N LYS A 177 -24.59 5.24 -8.41
CA LYS A 177 -25.81 4.82 -9.11
C LYS A 177 -26.21 5.92 -10.09
N ILE A 178 -26.46 5.57 -11.35
CA ILE A 178 -26.77 6.54 -12.42
C ILE A 178 -28.14 6.35 -13.07
N SER A 179 -29.04 5.59 -12.43
CA SER A 179 -30.47 5.61 -12.78
C SER A 179 -31.02 7.04 -12.70
N GLY A 180 -31.82 7.42 -13.69
CA GLY A 180 -32.23 8.79 -14.01
C GLY A 180 -31.30 9.49 -15.01
N TYR A 181 -30.05 9.05 -15.15
CA TYR A 181 -28.99 9.79 -15.85
C TYR A 181 -28.33 8.97 -16.98
N THR A 182 -28.91 7.82 -17.36
CA THR A 182 -28.38 6.90 -18.38
C THR A 182 -29.33 6.79 -19.58
N GLN A 183 -28.80 6.45 -20.77
CA GLN A 183 -29.66 6.08 -21.90
C GLN A 183 -30.45 4.77 -21.62
N TYR A 184 -30.02 3.95 -20.65
CA TYR A 184 -30.51 2.58 -20.45
C TYR A 184 -31.02 2.31 -19.02
N GLU A 185 -32.09 3.00 -18.62
CA GLU A 185 -32.63 2.99 -17.26
C GLU A 185 -32.91 1.59 -16.66
N ASN A 186 -33.41 0.66 -17.47
CA ASN A 186 -33.76 -0.70 -17.03
C ASN A 186 -32.55 -1.52 -16.54
N GLU A 187 -31.32 -1.09 -16.82
CA GLU A 187 -30.10 -1.85 -16.58
C GLU A 187 -29.51 -1.65 -15.17
N ASN A 188 -30.10 -0.74 -14.36
CA ASN A 188 -29.70 -0.50 -12.96
C ASN A 188 -28.19 -0.22 -12.83
N GLU A 189 -27.68 0.68 -13.68
CA GLU A 189 -26.25 0.92 -13.83
C GLU A 189 -25.63 1.65 -12.64
N ILE A 190 -24.46 1.16 -12.25
CA ILE A 190 -23.59 1.69 -11.20
C ILE A 190 -22.19 1.84 -11.78
N ILE A 191 -21.66 3.06 -11.78
CA ILE A 191 -20.33 3.39 -12.26
C ILE A 191 -19.31 3.23 -11.12
N LEU A 192 -18.27 2.45 -11.38
CA LEU A 192 -17.02 2.47 -10.60
C LEU A 192 -16.01 3.37 -11.34
N ARG A 193 -15.32 4.26 -10.61
CA ARG A 193 -14.48 5.32 -11.22
C ARG A 193 -13.19 4.80 -11.85
N MET A 194 -12.61 5.58 -12.76
CA MET A 194 -11.28 5.37 -13.30
C MET A 194 -10.23 5.25 -12.17
N GLY A 195 -9.45 4.16 -12.19
CA GLY A 195 -8.46 3.86 -11.15
C GLY A 195 -9.00 3.17 -9.90
N SER A 196 -10.25 2.67 -9.92
CA SER A 196 -10.80 1.85 -8.81
C SER A 196 -9.91 0.65 -8.54
N GLN A 197 -9.64 0.38 -7.26
CA GLN A 197 -8.76 -0.71 -6.82
C GLN A 197 -9.56 -1.79 -6.10
N PHE A 198 -9.24 -3.05 -6.40
CA PHE A 198 -9.96 -4.21 -5.87
C PHE A 198 -9.00 -5.27 -5.32
N HIS A 199 -9.45 -5.96 -4.28
CA HIS A 199 -8.81 -7.14 -3.70
C HIS A 199 -9.55 -8.40 -4.13
N VAL A 200 -8.83 -9.39 -4.67
CA VAL A 200 -9.38 -10.69 -5.07
C VAL A 200 -9.62 -11.55 -3.82
N LYS A 201 -10.89 -11.74 -3.45
CA LYS A 201 -11.33 -12.36 -2.18
C LYS A 201 -11.11 -13.89 -2.14
N SER A 202 -11.23 -14.53 -3.29
CA SER A 202 -11.00 -15.95 -3.52
C SER A 202 -10.42 -16.16 -4.92
N ASP A 203 -9.77 -17.30 -5.11
CA ASP A 203 -9.46 -17.81 -6.44
C ASP A 203 -10.75 -17.99 -7.26
N SER A 204 -10.65 -18.01 -8.60
CA SER A 204 -11.81 -18.10 -9.49
C SER A 204 -12.60 -19.39 -9.29
N LEU A 205 -13.93 -19.28 -9.31
CA LEU A 205 -14.82 -20.44 -9.31
C LEU A 205 -15.06 -20.89 -10.75
N ASP A 206 -14.44 -22.02 -11.12
CA ASP A 206 -14.67 -22.72 -12.38
C ASP A 206 -16.14 -23.17 -12.50
N GLN A 207 -16.76 -22.94 -13.66
CA GLN A 207 -18.06 -23.49 -14.03
C GLN A 207 -17.91 -24.59 -15.10
N SER A 208 -18.87 -25.53 -15.14
CA SER A 208 -18.84 -26.69 -16.05
C SER A 208 -18.97 -26.36 -17.54
N ASN A 209 -19.20 -25.08 -17.89
CA ASN A 209 -19.22 -24.53 -19.26
C ASN A 209 -17.94 -23.76 -19.63
N GLY A 210 -16.88 -23.86 -18.81
CA GLY A 210 -15.60 -23.15 -19.00
C GLY A 210 -15.60 -21.69 -18.54
N SER A 211 -16.73 -21.17 -18.03
CA SER A 211 -16.82 -19.80 -17.50
C SER A 211 -16.34 -19.71 -16.05
N HIS A 212 -16.02 -18.49 -15.60
CA HIS A 212 -15.42 -18.20 -14.30
C HIS A 212 -16.24 -17.19 -13.50
N VAL A 213 -16.31 -17.36 -12.18
CA VAL A 213 -16.75 -16.29 -11.27
C VAL A 213 -15.55 -15.78 -10.47
N VAL A 214 -15.30 -14.46 -10.51
CA VAL A 214 -14.22 -13.79 -9.77
C VAL A 214 -14.84 -12.89 -8.70
N HIS A 215 -14.42 -13.08 -7.45
CA HIS A 215 -14.93 -12.30 -6.31
C HIS A 215 -13.95 -11.17 -5.96
N LEU A 216 -14.38 -9.92 -6.19
CA LEU A 216 -13.63 -8.69 -5.90
C LEU A 216 -14.25 -7.94 -4.71
N ILE A 217 -13.42 -7.23 -3.95
CA ILE A 217 -13.83 -6.23 -2.95
C ILE A 217 -13.16 -4.91 -3.31
N GLU A 218 -13.93 -3.82 -3.46
CA GLU A 218 -13.40 -2.48 -3.70
C GLU A 218 -12.71 -1.91 -2.44
N ILE A 219 -11.56 -1.27 -2.63
CA ILE A 219 -10.74 -0.69 -1.56
C ILE A 219 -11.18 0.77 -1.31
N ASP A 220 -11.83 1.03 -0.18
CA ASP A 220 -12.31 2.38 0.15
C ASP A 220 -11.15 3.32 0.55
N ASN A 221 -10.98 4.41 -0.21
CA ASN A 221 -9.93 5.41 0.02
C ASN A 221 -10.42 6.63 0.84
N LYS A 222 -11.69 6.72 1.23
CA LYS A 222 -12.30 7.94 1.83
C LYS A 222 -11.81 8.35 3.24
N SER A 223 -10.77 7.72 3.79
CA SER A 223 -10.29 7.98 5.17
C SER A 223 -9.49 9.29 5.37
N GLU A 224 -9.48 10.19 4.39
CA GLU A 224 -8.59 11.37 4.34
C GLU A 224 -9.28 12.74 4.06
N GLN A 225 -10.63 12.85 3.96
CA GLN A 225 -11.28 14.06 3.41
C GLN A 225 -12.44 14.74 4.19
N THR A 226 -12.78 14.37 5.43
CA THR A 226 -13.91 15.03 6.16
C THR A 226 -13.62 15.34 7.63
N ILE A 227 -12.96 16.47 7.91
CA ILE A 227 -13.20 17.27 9.13
C ILE A 227 -13.12 18.76 8.75
N VAL A 228 -14.26 19.46 8.78
CA VAL A 228 -14.34 20.93 8.88
C VAL A 228 -15.25 21.23 10.07
N PRO A 229 -14.72 21.67 11.24
CA PRO A 229 -15.56 21.94 12.39
C PRO A 229 -16.31 23.25 12.18
N ASN A 230 -17.65 23.19 12.17
CA ASN A 230 -18.48 24.37 12.31
C ASN A 230 -18.56 24.70 13.81
N LEU A 231 -18.13 25.89 14.23
CA LEU A 231 -18.05 26.29 15.64
C LEU A 231 -19.10 27.34 15.95
N ASN A 232 -20.13 26.92 16.67
CA ASN A 232 -21.09 27.79 17.36
C ASN A 232 -21.44 27.18 18.72
N GLU A 233 -21.93 28.06 19.60
CA GLU A 233 -22.37 27.81 20.99
C GLU A 233 -21.27 27.56 22.03
N MET A 234 -21.49 28.13 23.22
CA MET A 234 -20.54 28.18 24.33
C MET A 234 -20.97 27.27 25.49
N HIS A 235 -20.00 26.83 26.30
CA HIS A 235 -20.18 27.05 27.74
C HIS A 235 -18.88 27.22 28.52
N LEU A 236 -19.01 27.84 29.70
CA LEU A 236 -17.95 28.15 30.65
C LEU A 236 -18.01 27.21 31.85
N THR A 237 -16.84 26.81 32.36
CA THR A 237 -16.59 26.53 33.78
C THR A 237 -15.13 26.88 34.07
N ALA A 238 -14.83 27.39 35.27
CA ALA A 238 -13.50 27.90 35.62
C ALA A 238 -13.12 27.57 37.06
N GLU A 239 -11.85 27.19 37.26
CA GLU A 239 -11.10 27.11 38.52
C GLU A 239 -9.61 27.07 38.09
N SER A 240 -8.68 28.01 38.34
CA SER A 240 -8.36 28.96 39.43
C SER A 240 -7.22 28.48 40.34
N SER A 241 -5.97 28.85 40.02
CA SER A 241 -4.89 28.96 41.02
C SER A 241 -3.82 30.00 40.63
N ASP A 242 -3.70 30.98 41.53
CA ASP A 242 -2.63 31.96 41.79
C ASP A 242 -1.17 31.56 41.47
N LYS A 243 -0.17 32.47 41.37
CA LYS A 243 -0.08 33.94 41.20
C LYS A 243 1.40 34.29 40.97
N LYS A 244 1.71 35.28 40.12
CA LYS A 244 2.63 36.40 40.47
C LYS A 244 2.68 37.48 39.38
N SER A 245 2.57 38.73 39.81
CA SER A 245 2.57 39.94 39.00
C SER A 245 3.93 40.64 39.00
N ILE A 246 4.22 41.35 37.91
CA ILE A 246 4.82 42.71 37.92
C ILE A 246 4.08 43.48 36.81
N ASP A 247 3.90 44.79 37.02
CA ASP A 247 3.00 45.67 36.25
C ASP A 247 3.79 46.66 35.38
N THR A 248 3.24 47.07 34.22
CA THR A 248 3.33 48.45 33.68
C THR A 248 2.42 48.69 32.46
N SER A 249 1.25 49.30 32.72
CA SER A 249 0.67 50.43 31.97
C SER A 249 0.45 50.39 30.43
N THR A 250 -0.84 50.26 30.08
CA THR A 250 -1.62 51.12 29.14
C THR A 250 -1.41 51.11 27.62
N ARG A 251 -2.56 50.98 26.91
CA ARG A 251 -2.93 51.47 25.54
C ARG A 251 -2.05 50.98 24.37
N GLY A 252 -2.57 50.39 23.28
CA GLY A 252 -3.96 50.16 22.87
C GLY A 252 -4.47 51.22 21.90
N ASP A 253 -4.37 50.93 20.60
CA ASP A 253 -5.09 51.56 19.47
C ASP A 253 -5.01 50.58 18.27
N THR A 254 -6.16 50.09 17.79
CA THR A 254 -6.89 50.48 16.56
C THR A 254 -6.21 50.20 15.22
N SER A 255 -6.99 49.63 14.30
CA SER A 255 -6.62 49.42 12.90
C SER A 255 -6.49 50.73 12.11
N LEU A 256 -5.27 51.13 11.76
CA LEU A 256 -5.03 52.19 10.78
C LEU A 256 -5.00 51.63 9.36
N GLN A 257 -6.10 51.83 8.63
CA GLN A 257 -6.08 51.78 7.16
C GLN A 257 -5.35 53.02 6.66
N ASN A 258 -4.10 52.89 6.19
CA ASN A 258 -3.38 53.98 5.55
C ASN A 258 -3.97 54.27 4.16
N GLN A 259 -5.09 55.00 4.12
CA GLN A 259 -5.52 55.74 2.94
C GLN A 259 -4.62 56.96 2.74
N LEU A 260 -3.46 56.75 2.11
CA LEU A 260 -2.66 57.86 1.59
C LEU A 260 -3.35 58.39 0.33
N THR A 261 -4.16 59.42 0.49
CA THR A 261 -4.80 60.14 -0.62
C THR A 261 -3.81 61.14 -1.22
N PRO A 262 -3.47 61.05 -2.52
CA PRO A 262 -2.93 62.20 -3.24
C PRO A 262 -3.94 63.34 -3.14
N LEU A 263 -3.49 64.53 -2.73
CA LEU A 263 -4.35 65.70 -2.65
C LEU A 263 -5.03 65.96 -4.00
N LYS A 264 -6.35 66.24 -3.96
CA LYS A 264 -7.10 66.62 -5.17
C LYS A 264 -6.55 67.94 -5.72
N ALA A 265 -5.70 67.84 -6.73
CA ALA A 265 -5.44 68.93 -7.65
C ALA A 265 -6.71 69.16 -8.51
N ASN A 266 -7.71 69.80 -7.90
CA ASN A 266 -8.93 70.25 -8.56
C ASN A 266 -8.58 71.37 -9.56
N TYR A 267 -8.07 71.01 -10.74
CA TYR A 267 -8.00 71.90 -11.91
C TYR A 267 -9.40 72.11 -12.51
N THR A 268 -10.31 72.57 -11.65
CA THR A 268 -11.67 73.02 -11.92
C THR A 268 -12.13 74.06 -10.87
N THR A 269 -11.25 74.51 -9.98
CA THR A 269 -11.38 75.87 -9.46
C THR A 269 -11.05 76.84 -10.59
N GLN A 270 -12.04 77.59 -11.05
CA GLN A 270 -11.80 78.92 -11.59
C GLN A 270 -11.23 79.78 -10.45
N ALA A 271 -9.92 79.69 -10.23
CA ALA A 271 -9.22 80.69 -9.44
C ALA A 271 -9.35 82.01 -10.22
N THR A 272 -10.21 82.89 -9.71
CA THR A 272 -10.44 84.23 -10.26
C THR A 272 -9.24 85.13 -9.93
N TRP A 273 -8.08 84.78 -10.47
CA TRP A 273 -7.00 85.71 -10.70
C TRP A 273 -7.59 86.91 -11.45
N SER A 274 -7.30 88.11 -10.94
CA SER A 274 -7.92 89.35 -11.41
C SER A 274 -7.84 89.45 -12.93
N GLN A 275 -9.00 89.53 -13.59
CA GLN A 275 -9.05 89.86 -15.02
C GLN A 275 -8.23 91.13 -15.27
N PRO A 276 -7.53 91.25 -16.42
CA PRO A 276 -6.80 92.47 -16.77
C PRO A 276 -7.79 93.63 -16.92
N GLN A 277 -7.99 94.39 -15.84
CA GLN A 277 -8.83 95.57 -15.83
C GLN A 277 -8.16 96.67 -16.65
N ASN A 278 -8.59 96.84 -17.90
CA ASN A 278 -9.11 98.12 -18.39
C ASN A 278 -9.59 98.04 -19.84
N ARG A 279 -10.67 98.79 -20.15
CA ARG A 279 -11.00 99.15 -21.54
C ARG A 279 -10.00 100.22 -22.01
N LEU A 280 -8.99 99.84 -22.81
CA LEU A 280 -8.16 100.79 -23.54
C LEU A 280 -8.04 100.41 -25.02
N SER A 281 -8.52 101.30 -25.88
CA SER A 281 -8.38 101.22 -27.34
C SER A 281 -7.02 101.78 -27.76
N ILE A 282 -5.97 100.95 -27.67
CA ILE A 282 -4.61 101.34 -28.05
C ILE A 282 -4.49 101.35 -29.58
N GLN A 283 -4.26 102.53 -30.16
CA GLN A 283 -3.80 102.66 -31.55
C GLN A 283 -2.31 102.30 -31.65
N ARG A 284 -1.86 101.85 -32.84
CA ARG A 284 -0.48 101.42 -33.07
C ARG A 284 0.52 102.54 -32.75
N GLY A 285 1.55 102.24 -31.96
CA GLY A 285 2.80 103.01 -31.91
C GLY A 285 3.29 103.46 -30.53
N THR A 286 2.48 103.41 -29.47
CA THR A 286 2.92 103.83 -28.12
C THR A 286 2.43 102.86 -27.03
N ILE A 287 3.37 102.23 -26.33
CA ILE A 287 3.05 101.42 -25.14
C ILE A 287 2.67 102.37 -24.00
N THR A 288 1.49 102.16 -23.43
CA THR A 288 0.96 102.93 -22.29
C THR A 288 1.04 102.06 -21.04
N CYS A 289 1.61 102.57 -19.94
CA CYS A 289 1.72 101.77 -18.72
C CYS A 289 0.33 101.52 -18.10
N PRO A 290 -0.06 100.26 -17.79
CA PRO A 290 -1.39 99.95 -17.25
C PRO A 290 -1.62 100.52 -15.84
N HIS A 291 -0.55 100.76 -15.06
CA HIS A 291 -0.64 101.29 -13.69
C HIS A 291 -0.84 102.80 -13.60
N CYS A 292 -0.51 103.58 -14.64
CA CYS A 292 -0.56 105.05 -14.59
C CYS A 292 -1.10 105.73 -15.87
N SER A 293 -1.40 104.96 -16.91
CA SER A 293 -1.96 105.41 -18.20
C SER A 293 -1.17 106.51 -18.93
N ARG A 294 0.12 106.71 -18.59
CA ARG A 294 1.02 107.66 -19.28
C ARG A 294 1.85 106.96 -20.37
N PRO A 295 2.10 107.63 -21.51
CA PRO A 295 3.04 107.16 -22.53
C PRO A 295 4.49 107.55 -22.24
N ASN A 296 5.42 106.80 -22.83
CA ASN A 296 6.87 107.03 -22.98
C ASN A 296 7.82 106.84 -21.78
N ILE A 297 9.06 106.54 -22.18
CA ILE A 297 10.23 106.05 -21.44
C ILE A 297 9.94 104.81 -20.59
N ILE A 298 10.43 103.70 -21.12
CA ILE A 298 10.21 102.33 -20.67
C ILE A 298 11.55 101.61 -20.76
N GLU A 299 11.85 100.75 -19.80
CA GLU A 299 12.94 99.78 -19.91
C GLU A 299 12.33 98.41 -20.21
N GLU A 300 12.57 97.90 -21.43
CA GLU A 300 12.14 96.57 -21.87
C GLU A 300 13.23 95.54 -21.59
N ILE A 301 12.92 94.55 -20.76
CA ILE A 301 13.79 93.41 -20.49
C ILE A 301 13.12 92.18 -21.11
N ASN A 302 13.64 91.75 -22.26
CA ASN A 302 13.35 90.45 -22.84
C ASN A 302 14.00 89.34 -21.98
N ASN A 303 13.26 88.85 -20.99
CA ASN A 303 13.56 87.63 -20.27
C ASN A 303 12.94 86.41 -20.98
N LYS A 304 12.82 85.26 -20.30
CA LYS A 304 12.23 84.05 -20.91
C LYS A 304 10.69 84.05 -20.88
N GLU A 305 10.06 84.94 -20.11
CA GLU A 305 8.64 84.89 -19.77
C GLU A 305 7.70 85.92 -20.48
N GLY A 306 7.99 86.76 -21.48
CA GLY A 306 9.23 87.15 -22.15
C GLY A 306 9.50 88.65 -22.04
N ILE A 307 8.52 89.53 -22.30
CA ILE A 307 8.74 90.98 -22.21
C ILE A 307 8.29 91.50 -20.84
N ILE A 308 9.24 91.74 -19.93
CA ILE A 308 9.01 92.54 -18.72
C ILE A 308 9.30 94.00 -19.03
N ILE A 309 8.42 94.87 -18.58
CA ILE A 309 8.34 96.28 -18.98
C ILE A 309 8.29 97.15 -17.72
N THR A 310 9.33 97.93 -17.45
CA THR A 310 9.40 98.82 -16.28
C THR A 310 8.94 100.22 -16.65
N CYS A 311 7.96 100.77 -15.92
CA CYS A 311 7.52 102.15 -16.11
C CYS A 311 8.52 103.14 -15.47
N MET A 312 9.25 103.90 -16.28
CA MET A 312 10.29 104.80 -15.76
C MET A 312 9.75 106.07 -15.09
N HIS A 313 8.45 106.35 -15.20
CA HIS A 313 7.80 107.49 -14.56
C HIS A 313 7.94 107.45 -13.03
N GLU A 314 8.40 108.55 -12.42
CA GLU A 314 8.78 108.63 -11.00
C GLU A 314 7.68 108.21 -10.04
N SER A 315 6.44 108.62 -10.32
CA SER A 315 5.26 108.27 -9.50
C SER A 315 4.72 106.86 -9.73
N CYS A 316 5.41 106.01 -10.51
CA CYS A 316 4.95 104.67 -10.85
C CYS A 316 6.00 103.61 -10.48
N LYS A 317 7.13 103.57 -11.19
CA LYS A 317 8.24 102.59 -11.04
C LYS A 317 7.86 101.10 -11.00
N LYS A 318 6.60 100.75 -11.25
CA LYS A 318 6.13 99.36 -11.33
C LYS A 318 6.54 98.70 -12.64
N THR A 319 6.84 97.41 -12.55
CA THR A 319 6.89 96.49 -13.68
C THR A 319 5.47 96.11 -14.13
N PHE A 320 5.37 95.67 -15.37
CA PHE A 320 4.28 94.87 -15.92
C PHE A 320 4.87 93.96 -17.01
N GLN A 321 4.09 93.04 -17.56
CA GLN A 321 4.57 92.02 -18.51
C GLN A 321 3.64 91.94 -19.71
N GLN A 322 4.19 91.78 -20.91
CA GLN A 322 3.44 91.76 -22.17
C GLN A 322 3.77 90.52 -23.00
N LEU A 323 2.74 89.95 -23.63
CA LEU A 323 2.89 88.85 -24.60
C LEU A 323 1.81 88.95 -25.69
N ASP A 324 2.19 88.84 -26.96
CA ASP A 324 1.24 88.88 -28.08
C ASP A 324 0.51 87.54 -28.26
N CYS A 325 -0.81 87.61 -28.41
CA CYS A 325 -1.62 86.41 -28.64
C CYS A 325 -1.31 85.77 -30.01
N PRO A 326 -0.87 84.49 -30.07
CA PRO A 326 -0.46 83.81 -31.32
C PRO A 326 -1.62 83.47 -32.28
N HIS A 327 -2.86 83.81 -31.90
CA HIS A 327 -4.07 83.66 -32.71
C HIS A 327 -4.52 84.97 -33.37
N CYS A 328 -4.20 86.12 -32.80
CA CYS A 328 -4.72 87.42 -33.28
C CYS A 328 -3.71 88.59 -33.24
N THR A 329 -2.45 88.34 -32.87
CA THR A 329 -1.34 89.32 -32.80
C THR A 329 -1.71 90.61 -32.06
N ARG A 330 -2.43 90.47 -30.93
CA ARG A 330 -2.77 91.58 -30.03
C ARG A 330 -2.08 91.34 -28.68
N PRO A 331 -1.56 92.39 -28.02
CA PRO A 331 -0.88 92.25 -26.74
C PRO A 331 -1.86 91.88 -25.64
N ILE A 332 -1.46 90.93 -24.82
CA ILE A 332 -2.03 90.62 -23.50
C ILE A 332 -1.04 91.18 -22.47
N VAL A 333 -1.57 91.83 -21.43
CA VAL A 333 -0.76 92.54 -20.42
C VAL A 333 -1.12 92.05 -19.03
N TRP A 334 -0.10 91.73 -18.23
CA TRP A 334 -0.21 91.36 -16.82
C TRP A 334 0.39 92.47 -15.96
N ASN A 335 -0.45 93.08 -15.11
CA ASN A 335 -0.06 94.24 -14.33
C ASN A 335 1.08 93.94 -13.35
N ASP A 336 1.09 92.76 -12.71
CA ASP A 336 2.04 92.45 -11.64
C ASP A 336 3.18 91.51 -12.09
N ALA A 337 3.44 91.44 -13.41
CA ALA A 337 4.49 90.63 -14.04
C ALA A 337 4.51 89.16 -13.57
N ASN A 338 3.32 88.54 -13.54
CA ASN A 338 3.07 87.24 -12.91
C ASN A 338 2.67 86.10 -13.87
N TYR A 339 2.83 86.28 -15.18
CA TYR A 339 2.71 85.19 -16.15
C TYR A 339 3.98 84.31 -16.11
N GLN A 340 3.77 82.99 -16.15
CA GLN A 340 4.82 81.98 -16.04
C GLN A 340 4.83 81.05 -17.26
N GLU A 341 6.03 80.67 -17.71
CA GLU A 341 6.20 79.79 -18.87
C GLU A 341 5.44 78.46 -18.70
N GLY A 342 4.68 78.08 -19.73
CA GLY A 342 3.82 76.90 -19.75
C GLY A 342 2.43 77.09 -19.12
N GLN A 343 2.13 78.25 -18.51
CA GLN A 343 0.79 78.59 -18.05
C GLN A 343 -0.18 78.68 -19.22
N VAL A 344 -1.40 78.18 -19.03
CA VAL A 344 -2.49 78.32 -20.01
C VAL A 344 -3.00 79.76 -19.98
N VAL A 345 -2.75 80.50 -21.06
CA VAL A 345 -3.25 81.87 -21.25
C VAL A 345 -4.50 81.82 -22.12
N THR A 346 -5.58 82.48 -21.69
CA THR A 346 -6.76 82.70 -22.54
C THR A 346 -6.73 84.14 -23.07
N CYS A 347 -6.93 84.31 -24.37
CA CYS A 347 -6.93 85.63 -24.99
C CYS A 347 -8.12 86.47 -24.52
N CYS A 348 -7.86 87.58 -23.83
CA CYS A 348 -8.88 88.46 -23.25
C CYS A 348 -9.74 89.24 -24.26
N TYR A 349 -9.46 89.16 -25.57
CA TYR A 349 -10.26 89.80 -26.61
C TYR A 349 -11.39 88.90 -27.07
N GLU A 350 -12.63 89.38 -26.98
CA GLU A 350 -13.87 88.65 -27.31
C GLU A 350 -13.83 87.98 -28.69
N ASN A 351 -13.37 88.72 -29.72
CA ASN A 351 -13.24 88.23 -31.11
C ASN A 351 -12.16 87.13 -31.29
N CYS A 352 -11.45 86.75 -30.23
CA CYS A 352 -10.44 85.70 -30.24
C CYS A 352 -10.78 84.59 -29.24
N ASN A 353 -10.81 84.90 -27.94
CA ASN A 353 -11.16 84.01 -26.83
C ASN A 353 -10.54 82.58 -26.88
N LYS A 354 -9.36 82.44 -27.50
CA LYS A 354 -8.64 81.16 -27.60
C LYS A 354 -7.56 81.04 -26.52
N THR A 355 -7.33 79.81 -26.08
CA THR A 355 -6.22 79.45 -25.21
C THR A 355 -4.91 79.35 -25.99
N PHE A 356 -3.78 79.47 -25.30
CA PHE A 356 -2.45 79.04 -25.78
C PHE A 356 -1.50 78.82 -24.59
N GLN A 357 -0.33 78.23 -24.85
CA GLN A 357 0.82 78.15 -23.93
C GLN A 357 2.10 78.50 -24.69
N GLN A 358 3.11 78.99 -24.00
CA GLN A 358 4.45 79.26 -24.55
C GLN A 358 5.57 78.75 -23.62
N LEU A 359 6.65 78.24 -24.20
CA LEU A 359 7.89 77.84 -23.53
C LEU A 359 9.13 78.27 -24.34
N THR A 360 10.05 78.98 -23.70
CA THR A 360 11.27 79.47 -24.30
C THR A 360 12.36 78.40 -24.25
N CYS A 361 12.90 78.04 -25.41
CA CYS A 361 13.94 77.04 -25.52
C CYS A 361 15.23 77.50 -24.79
N PRO A 362 15.78 76.75 -23.82
CA PRO A 362 17.01 77.15 -23.12
C PRO A 362 18.20 77.28 -24.06
N HIS A 363 18.20 76.52 -25.17
CA HIS A 363 19.30 76.41 -26.13
C HIS A 363 19.42 77.54 -27.15
N CYS A 364 18.37 78.35 -27.34
CA CYS A 364 18.35 79.39 -28.40
C CYS A 364 17.42 80.57 -28.11
N SER A 365 16.81 80.64 -26.93
CA SER A 365 15.77 81.62 -26.55
C SER A 365 14.56 81.71 -27.50
N GLY A 366 14.35 80.70 -28.34
CA GLY A 366 13.22 80.63 -29.28
C GLY A 366 11.93 80.18 -28.58
N SER A 367 10.84 80.91 -28.79
CA SER A 367 9.54 80.65 -28.18
C SER A 367 8.77 79.51 -28.87
N ASN A 368 8.59 78.39 -28.19
CA ASN A 368 7.73 77.29 -28.63
C ASN A 368 6.30 77.58 -28.18
N ILE A 369 5.32 77.48 -29.07
CA ILE A 369 3.95 77.94 -28.82
C ILE A 369 2.93 76.86 -29.17
N TRP A 370 2.10 76.49 -28.20
CA TRP A 370 0.99 75.54 -28.37
C TRP A 370 -0.32 76.31 -28.50
N LYS A 371 -0.84 76.39 -29.73
CA LYS A 371 -2.07 77.13 -30.06
C LYS A 371 -3.35 76.56 -29.44
N ASP A 372 -3.33 75.32 -28.97
CA ASP A 372 -4.49 74.67 -28.34
C ASP A 372 -4.32 74.48 -26.82
N ALA A 373 -3.25 75.03 -26.23
CA ALA A 373 -2.89 74.88 -24.82
C ALA A 373 -2.90 73.42 -24.30
N ASN A 374 -2.33 72.51 -25.09
CA ASN A 374 -2.27 71.07 -24.82
C ASN A 374 -0.91 70.57 -24.30
N TYR A 375 0.03 71.46 -23.99
CA TYR A 375 1.30 71.10 -23.36
C TYR A 375 1.10 70.70 -21.89
N LYS A 376 1.79 69.63 -21.48
CA LYS A 376 1.77 69.09 -20.11
C LYS A 376 3.20 69.11 -19.55
N SER A 377 3.37 69.67 -18.36
CA SER A 377 4.67 69.80 -17.69
C SER A 377 5.34 68.43 -17.44
N GLY A 378 6.65 68.36 -17.64
CA GLY A 378 7.42 67.11 -17.68
C GLY A 378 7.14 66.25 -18.93
N LYS A 379 6.83 66.89 -20.05
CA LYS A 379 6.98 66.32 -21.40
C LYS A 379 8.20 66.90 -22.10
N THR A 380 8.91 66.03 -22.81
CA THR A 380 9.99 66.35 -23.74
C THR A 380 9.50 67.31 -24.83
N VAL A 381 10.15 68.46 -24.95
CA VAL A 381 9.90 69.47 -25.99
C VAL A 381 11.10 69.49 -26.94
N THR A 382 10.89 69.08 -28.19
CA THR A 382 11.85 69.36 -29.27
C THR A 382 11.65 70.81 -29.72
N CYS A 383 12.71 71.63 -29.71
CA CYS A 383 12.61 73.02 -30.14
C CYS A 383 12.13 73.13 -31.60
N ALA A 384 11.09 73.93 -31.84
CA ALA A 384 10.50 74.10 -33.16
C ALA A 384 11.49 74.72 -34.18
N TYR A 385 12.33 75.65 -33.73
CA TYR A 385 13.27 76.40 -34.56
C TYR A 385 14.29 75.48 -35.26
N GLU A 386 14.40 75.61 -36.58
CA GLU A 386 15.25 74.77 -37.44
C GLU A 386 16.74 74.87 -37.09
N SER A 387 17.19 76.05 -36.66
CA SER A 387 18.56 76.31 -36.19
C SER A 387 18.88 75.70 -34.82
N CYS A 388 17.91 75.06 -34.15
CA CYS A 388 18.06 74.53 -32.81
C CYS A 388 17.81 73.03 -32.73
N LYS A 389 16.56 72.59 -32.98
CA LYS A 389 16.04 71.21 -32.85
C LYS A 389 16.39 70.41 -31.58
N ARG A 390 17.12 70.97 -30.61
CA ARG A 390 17.46 70.31 -29.35
C ARG A 390 16.21 70.05 -28.50
N ALA A 391 16.18 68.91 -27.82
CA ALA A 391 15.16 68.58 -26.84
C ALA A 391 15.46 69.26 -25.51
N PHE A 392 14.42 69.59 -24.74
CA PHE A 392 14.51 70.04 -23.34
C PHE A 392 13.21 69.65 -22.59
N GLU A 393 13.25 69.67 -21.26
CA GLU A 393 12.09 69.35 -20.42
C GLU A 393 11.89 70.41 -19.33
N GLN A 394 10.64 70.76 -19.02
CA GLN A 394 10.31 71.70 -17.95
C GLN A 394 9.29 71.09 -16.98
N ILE A 395 9.65 71.06 -15.69
CA ILE A 395 8.73 70.70 -14.60
C ILE A 395 8.50 71.91 -13.70
N ASN A 396 7.23 72.29 -13.51
CA ASN A 396 6.83 73.38 -12.63
C ASN A 396 6.65 72.85 -11.20
N CYS A 397 7.19 73.54 -10.20
CA CYS A 397 7.16 73.09 -8.81
C CYS A 397 5.74 73.17 -8.23
N PRO A 398 5.18 72.11 -7.60
CA PRO A 398 3.81 72.12 -7.07
C PRO A 398 3.59 73.11 -5.92
N HIS A 399 4.64 73.59 -5.26
CA HIS A 399 4.56 74.49 -4.10
C HIS A 399 4.58 75.99 -4.45
N CYS A 400 5.17 76.35 -5.60
CA CYS A 400 5.41 77.75 -5.97
C CYS A 400 5.27 78.05 -7.46
N PHE A 401 4.87 77.08 -8.28
CA PHE A 401 4.74 77.08 -9.74
C PHE A 401 5.99 77.42 -10.57
N GLY A 402 7.02 78.03 -9.96
CA GLY A 402 8.32 78.31 -10.57
C GLY A 402 8.91 77.07 -11.26
N SER A 403 9.47 77.31 -12.46
CA SER A 403 9.90 76.27 -13.39
C SER A 403 11.29 75.73 -13.08
N LYS A 404 11.51 74.45 -13.41
CA LYS A 404 12.84 73.85 -13.47
C LYS A 404 13.01 73.18 -14.82
N VAL A 405 14.09 73.56 -15.52
CA VAL A 405 14.36 73.13 -16.89
C VAL A 405 15.55 72.17 -16.89
N TRP A 406 15.39 71.03 -17.57
CA TRP A 406 16.43 70.07 -17.90
C TRP A 406 16.80 70.29 -19.36
N GLU A 407 17.98 70.88 -19.58
CA GLU A 407 18.40 71.28 -20.92
C GLU A 407 18.61 70.09 -21.86
N ASN A 408 18.93 68.89 -21.34
CA ASN A 408 19.17 67.71 -22.18
C ASN A 408 17.97 66.74 -22.26
N ALA A 409 16.80 67.11 -21.70
CA ALA A 409 15.66 66.20 -21.50
C ALA A 409 16.03 64.90 -20.75
N ASP A 410 16.82 65.07 -19.69
CA ASP A 410 17.39 64.03 -18.85
C ASP A 410 16.66 63.88 -17.50
N TYR A 411 15.34 64.12 -17.46
CA TYR A 411 14.55 63.90 -16.26
C TYR A 411 14.27 62.41 -16.01
N ASN A 412 15.02 61.78 -15.10
CA ASN A 412 14.69 60.44 -14.60
C ASN A 412 13.35 60.47 -13.86
N THR A 413 12.31 59.83 -14.40
CA THR A 413 10.98 59.82 -13.75
C THR A 413 11.04 59.22 -12.35
N GLY A 414 10.34 59.85 -11.40
CA GLY A 414 10.34 59.49 -9.99
C GLY A 414 11.53 60.01 -9.18
N GLN A 415 12.54 60.64 -9.79
CA GLN A 415 13.65 61.20 -9.02
C GLN A 415 13.21 62.41 -8.17
N THR A 416 13.73 62.50 -6.95
CA THR A 416 13.51 63.62 -6.02
C THR A 416 14.10 64.91 -6.57
N VAL A 417 13.27 65.95 -6.69
CA VAL A 417 13.64 67.27 -7.22
C VAL A 417 13.52 68.32 -6.12
N THR A 418 14.64 68.93 -5.73
CA THR A 418 14.61 70.19 -4.96
C THR A 418 14.28 71.36 -5.88
N CYS A 419 13.33 72.21 -5.48
CA CYS A 419 13.00 73.45 -6.17
C CYS A 419 14.18 74.43 -6.17
N SER A 420 14.46 75.06 -7.32
CA SER A 420 15.58 75.99 -7.48
C SER A 420 15.31 77.40 -6.94
N TYR A 421 14.04 77.77 -6.69
CA TYR A 421 13.68 79.10 -6.20
C TYR A 421 13.94 79.19 -4.69
N GLU A 422 14.66 80.25 -4.27
CA GLU A 422 15.12 80.41 -2.88
C GLU A 422 13.98 80.47 -1.87
N ASN A 423 12.88 81.13 -2.22
CA ASN A 423 11.67 81.26 -1.40
C ASN A 423 10.86 79.96 -1.25
N CYS A 424 11.28 78.88 -1.93
CA CYS A 424 10.61 77.58 -1.89
C CYS A 424 11.53 76.48 -1.32
N ARG A 425 12.62 76.14 -2.03
CA ARG A 425 13.59 75.07 -1.70
C ARG A 425 13.02 73.68 -1.32
N LYS A 426 11.70 73.46 -1.40
CA LYS A 426 11.06 72.16 -1.10
C LYS A 426 11.38 71.09 -2.14
N THR A 427 11.32 69.84 -1.73
CA THR A 427 11.40 68.66 -2.61
C THR A 427 10.04 68.30 -3.21
N PHE A 428 10.04 67.62 -4.36
CA PHE A 428 8.88 66.98 -4.99
C PHE A 428 9.33 65.86 -5.95
N GLN A 429 8.42 65.02 -6.45
CA GLN A 429 8.69 64.02 -7.50
C GLN A 429 7.60 64.07 -8.58
N GLN A 430 7.93 63.69 -9.83
CA GLN A 430 6.96 63.50 -10.91
C GLN A 430 7.15 62.15 -11.61
N LEU A 431 6.04 61.47 -11.90
CA LEU A 431 5.98 60.39 -12.89
C LEU A 431 4.91 60.69 -13.94
N ASN A 432 5.06 60.12 -15.14
CA ASN A 432 4.04 60.18 -16.19
C ASN A 432 3.34 58.81 -16.28
N CYS A 433 2.01 58.79 -16.23
CA CYS A 433 1.23 57.55 -16.25
C CYS A 433 1.37 56.83 -17.62
N PRO A 434 1.75 55.54 -17.66
CA PRO A 434 2.00 54.81 -18.92
C PRO A 434 0.73 54.40 -19.69
N HIS A 435 -0.45 54.76 -19.17
CA HIS A 435 -1.76 54.47 -19.77
C HIS A 435 -2.39 55.68 -20.45
N CYS A 436 -2.38 56.86 -19.81
CA CYS A 436 -2.97 58.11 -20.35
C CYS A 436 -1.93 59.20 -20.67
N SER A 437 -0.64 58.96 -20.36
CA SER A 437 0.45 59.93 -20.48
C SER A 437 0.34 61.17 -19.56
N ASP A 438 -0.64 61.26 -18.67
CA ASP A 438 -0.77 62.37 -17.72
C ASP A 438 0.26 62.34 -16.59
N SER A 439 0.62 63.51 -16.08
CA SER A 439 1.63 63.72 -15.05
C SER A 439 1.03 63.57 -13.64
N ILE A 440 1.65 62.74 -12.81
CA ILE A 440 1.34 62.54 -11.39
C ILE A 440 2.50 63.13 -10.58
N ILE A 441 2.20 64.01 -9.62
CA ILE A 441 3.20 64.76 -8.85
C ILE A 441 2.98 64.49 -7.36
N TRP A 442 4.05 64.14 -6.66
CA TRP A 442 4.09 63.98 -5.20
C TRP A 442 4.69 65.24 -4.61
N SER A 443 3.93 65.94 -3.76
CA SER A 443 4.31 67.22 -3.17
C SER A 443 5.49 67.08 -2.20
N ASP A 444 5.63 65.96 -1.50
CA ASP A 444 6.55 65.85 -0.37
C ASP A 444 7.72 64.88 -0.64
N ALA A 445 7.82 64.40 -1.88
CA ALA A 445 8.81 63.46 -2.39
C ALA A 445 8.86 62.10 -1.65
N ASP A 446 7.67 61.55 -1.40
CA ASP A 446 7.40 60.31 -0.67
C ASP A 446 7.19 59.06 -1.56
N TYR A 447 7.26 59.18 -2.90
CA TYR A 447 7.15 58.04 -3.83
C TYR A 447 8.36 57.11 -3.73
N ASN A 448 8.07 55.81 -3.56
CA ASN A 448 9.06 54.74 -3.50
C ASN A 448 9.06 53.95 -4.81
N GLU A 449 10.23 53.79 -5.44
CA GLU A 449 10.32 53.00 -6.68
C GLU A 449 9.85 51.55 -6.46
N GLY A 450 9.09 51.04 -7.42
CA GLY A 450 8.47 49.72 -7.40
C GLY A 450 7.12 49.64 -6.67
N GLU A 451 6.62 50.71 -6.04
CA GLU A 451 5.31 50.72 -5.40
C GLU A 451 4.14 50.87 -6.40
N ILE A 452 2.95 50.42 -6.02
CA ILE A 452 1.78 50.38 -6.89
C ILE A 452 1.12 51.76 -6.95
N VAL A 453 1.39 52.51 -8.02
CA VAL A 453 0.77 53.80 -8.31
C VAL A 453 -0.60 53.57 -8.96
N THR A 454 -1.64 54.19 -8.42
CA THR A 454 -2.96 54.28 -9.09
C THR A 454 -3.07 55.63 -9.79
N CYS A 455 -3.46 55.65 -11.06
CA CYS A 455 -3.63 56.91 -11.77
C CYS A 455 -4.79 57.73 -11.19
N ILE A 456 -4.50 58.96 -10.74
CA ILE A 456 -5.50 59.84 -10.11
C ILE A 456 -6.61 60.29 -11.07
N TYR A 457 -6.29 60.43 -12.36
CA TYR A 457 -7.18 60.97 -13.39
C TYR A 457 -8.38 60.04 -13.67
N GLU A 458 -9.58 60.62 -13.69
CA GLU A 458 -10.86 59.91 -13.85
C GLU A 458 -10.98 59.18 -15.20
N SER A 459 -10.36 59.75 -16.25
CA SER A 459 -10.23 59.16 -17.58
C SER A 459 -9.36 57.90 -17.64
N CYS A 460 -8.67 57.54 -16.55
CA CYS A 460 -7.67 56.48 -16.54
C CYS A 460 -7.89 55.45 -15.43
N LYS A 461 -7.77 55.85 -14.14
CA LYS A 461 -7.82 55.00 -12.93
C LYS A 461 -6.96 53.73 -12.88
N LYS A 462 -6.22 53.37 -13.93
CA LYS A 462 -5.39 52.16 -13.98
C LYS A 462 -4.19 52.26 -13.04
N THR A 463 -3.81 51.11 -12.49
CA THR A 463 -2.58 50.93 -11.72
C THR A 463 -1.36 50.77 -12.63
N PHE A 464 -0.17 51.04 -12.12
CA PHE A 464 1.13 50.68 -12.70
C PHE A 464 2.23 50.68 -11.63
N GLN A 465 3.42 50.18 -11.98
CA GLN A 465 4.64 50.32 -11.17
C GLN A 465 5.79 50.81 -12.08
N GLN A 466 6.76 51.50 -11.50
CA GLN A 466 7.97 51.97 -12.20
C GLN A 466 9.21 51.76 -11.31
N LEU A 467 10.36 51.43 -11.91
CA LEU A 467 11.62 51.13 -11.22
C LEU A 467 12.83 51.52 -12.09
N ASN A 468 13.74 52.36 -11.60
CA ASN A 468 14.87 52.85 -12.37
C ASN A 468 16.02 51.83 -12.39
N CYS A 469 16.63 51.64 -13.56
CA CYS A 469 17.69 50.65 -13.74
C CYS A 469 18.97 51.04 -12.99
N SER A 470 19.40 50.23 -12.02
CA SER A 470 20.64 50.44 -11.24
C SER A 470 21.96 50.47 -12.05
N HIS A 471 21.90 50.20 -13.37
CA HIS A 471 23.03 50.22 -14.30
C HIS A 471 23.00 51.37 -15.32
N CYS A 472 21.84 51.99 -15.59
CA CYS A 472 21.71 53.04 -16.63
C CYS A 472 20.62 54.10 -16.35
N SER A 473 20.05 54.13 -15.14
CA SER A 473 18.94 54.97 -14.68
C SER A 473 17.60 54.86 -15.43
N GLY A 474 17.57 54.27 -16.63
CA GLY A 474 16.36 54.13 -17.44
C GLY A 474 15.21 53.42 -16.70
N SER A 475 14.02 54.02 -16.78
CA SER A 475 12.82 53.58 -16.05
C SER A 475 12.18 52.34 -16.68
N ASN A 476 12.11 51.24 -15.92
CA ASN A 476 11.33 50.05 -16.26
C ASN A 476 9.91 50.25 -15.76
N ILE A 477 8.89 49.84 -16.53
CA ILE A 477 7.49 50.14 -16.25
C ILE A 477 6.62 48.90 -16.45
N TRP A 478 5.83 48.56 -15.42
CA TRP A 478 4.87 47.46 -15.44
C TRP A 478 3.45 48.03 -15.47
N LYS A 479 2.83 47.99 -16.66
CA LYS A 479 1.49 48.54 -16.90
C LYS A 479 0.37 47.86 -16.10
N ASP A 480 0.58 46.62 -15.67
CA ASP A 480 -0.43 45.83 -14.95
C ASP A 480 -0.17 45.73 -13.44
N ALA A 481 0.80 46.52 -12.92
CA ALA A 481 1.23 46.51 -11.52
C ALA A 481 1.54 45.09 -10.98
N ASN A 482 2.31 44.32 -11.75
CA ASN A 482 2.72 42.94 -11.48
C ASN A 482 4.23 42.78 -11.15
N TYR A 483 4.95 43.87 -10.89
CA TYR A 483 6.30 43.81 -10.31
C TYR A 483 6.23 43.43 -8.82
N ILE A 484 7.20 42.60 -8.41
CA ILE A 484 7.28 42.02 -7.07
C ILE A 484 8.67 42.35 -6.51
N PRO A 485 8.78 43.06 -5.37
CA PRO A 485 10.06 43.36 -4.74
C PRO A 485 10.92 42.12 -4.49
N GLY A 486 12.23 42.27 -4.72
CA GLY A 486 13.20 41.18 -4.63
C GLY A 486 13.16 40.18 -5.80
N ASN A 487 12.26 40.29 -6.77
CA ASN A 487 12.35 39.49 -8.00
C ASN A 487 13.41 40.06 -8.96
N LEU A 488 13.97 39.16 -9.79
CA LEU A 488 14.89 39.49 -10.87
C LEU A 488 14.25 40.40 -11.94
N VAL A 489 14.86 41.56 -12.18
CA VAL A 489 14.49 42.50 -13.25
C VAL A 489 15.58 42.50 -14.31
N THR A 490 15.20 42.34 -15.58
CA THR A 490 16.06 42.62 -16.73
C THR A 490 15.74 44.02 -17.25
N CYS A 491 16.74 44.88 -17.42
CA CYS A 491 16.52 46.23 -17.93
C CYS A 491 15.92 46.21 -19.35
N ALA A 492 14.81 46.92 -19.56
CA ALA A 492 14.11 46.96 -20.85
C ALA A 492 14.96 47.56 -21.99
N TYR A 493 15.71 48.62 -21.69
CA TYR A 493 16.53 49.38 -22.66
C TYR A 493 17.59 48.51 -23.35
N GLU A 494 17.61 48.53 -24.70
CA GLU A 494 18.55 47.77 -25.55
C GLU A 494 20.02 48.04 -25.20
N ASN A 495 20.38 49.31 -24.98
CA ASN A 495 21.75 49.72 -24.65
C ASN A 495 22.21 49.27 -23.25
N CYS A 496 21.35 48.56 -22.48
CA CYS A 496 21.66 48.07 -21.15
C CYS A 496 21.49 46.55 -21.04
N LYS A 497 20.26 46.03 -21.16
CA LYS A 497 19.84 44.63 -20.92
C LYS A 497 20.34 43.92 -19.63
N LYS A 498 21.10 44.60 -18.77
CA LYS A 498 21.63 44.03 -17.51
C LYS A 498 20.51 43.69 -16.54
N THR A 499 20.74 42.65 -15.75
CA THR A 499 19.85 42.24 -14.66
C THR A 499 20.18 42.96 -13.35
N PHE A 500 19.18 43.12 -12.49
CA PHE A 500 19.32 43.61 -11.13
C PHE A 500 18.12 43.18 -10.26
N GLU A 501 18.28 43.23 -8.94
CA GLU A 501 17.24 42.97 -7.96
C GLU A 501 17.22 44.10 -6.93
N GLN A 502 16.05 44.48 -6.42
CA GLN A 502 15.89 45.57 -5.45
C GLN A 502 14.88 45.22 -4.36
N LEU A 503 15.18 45.64 -3.13
CA LEU A 503 14.32 45.42 -1.96
C LEU A 503 14.53 46.50 -0.88
N ASN A 504 13.44 47.16 -0.49
CA ASN A 504 13.45 48.18 0.55
C ASN A 504 13.67 47.55 1.93
N CYS A 505 14.51 48.19 2.76
CA CYS A 505 14.74 47.73 4.13
C CYS A 505 13.54 48.12 5.01
N PRO A 506 12.93 47.19 5.79
CA PRO A 506 11.80 47.54 6.66
C PRO A 506 12.20 48.53 7.77
N HIS A 507 13.48 48.56 8.17
CA HIS A 507 13.97 49.40 9.26
C HIS A 507 14.26 50.86 8.88
N CYS A 508 14.32 51.21 7.59
CA CYS A 508 14.67 52.56 7.15
C CYS A 508 14.09 52.97 5.77
N SER A 509 13.20 52.16 5.20
CA SER A 509 12.59 52.28 3.86
C SER A 509 13.53 52.30 2.65
N ARG A 510 14.84 52.53 2.82
CA ARG A 510 15.80 52.66 1.72
C ARG A 510 16.00 51.36 0.93
N THR A 511 16.16 51.48 -0.39
CA THR A 511 16.30 50.38 -1.35
C THR A 511 17.69 49.75 -1.34
N ASN A 512 17.79 48.49 -0.92
CA ASN A 512 18.97 47.66 -1.17
C ASN A 512 18.95 47.18 -2.62
N THR A 513 20.10 47.17 -3.30
CA THR A 513 20.20 46.86 -4.73
C THR A 513 21.30 45.83 -4.99
N TRP A 514 20.98 44.72 -5.68
CA TRP A 514 21.93 43.70 -6.10
C TRP A 514 22.11 43.76 -7.62
N LYS A 515 23.22 44.36 -8.06
CA LYS A 515 23.55 44.56 -9.49
C LYS A 515 23.87 43.29 -10.27
N ASN A 516 24.01 42.15 -9.59
CA ASN A 516 24.49 40.88 -10.15
C ASN A 516 23.48 39.72 -9.99
N ALA A 517 22.20 39.97 -9.71
CA ALA A 517 21.17 38.93 -9.60
C ALA A 517 21.48 37.80 -8.59
N ASN A 518 22.04 38.17 -7.43
CA ASN A 518 22.53 37.24 -6.41
C ASN A 518 21.66 37.17 -5.14
N TYR A 519 20.51 37.84 -5.12
CA TYR A 519 19.58 37.74 -3.99
C TYR A 519 18.96 36.33 -3.92
N ASN A 520 18.63 35.90 -2.71
CA ASN A 520 18.10 34.57 -2.44
C ASN A 520 16.99 34.69 -1.38
N HIS A 521 15.72 34.62 -1.79
CA HIS A 521 14.58 34.72 -0.88
C HIS A 521 14.69 33.74 0.29
N GLY A 522 14.45 34.23 1.51
CA GLY A 522 14.57 33.50 2.76
C GLY A 522 15.95 33.59 3.45
N LYS A 523 17.01 34.05 2.76
CA LYS A 523 18.30 34.31 3.42
C LYS A 523 18.29 35.60 4.25
N VAL A 524 19.12 35.62 5.29
CA VAL A 524 19.36 36.82 6.11
C VAL A 524 20.06 37.88 5.27
N ILE A 525 19.49 39.09 5.27
CA ILE A 525 19.99 40.28 4.58
C ILE A 525 20.45 41.26 5.65
N THR A 526 21.65 41.84 5.50
CA THR A 526 22.09 43.00 6.29
C THR A 526 21.87 44.26 5.46
N CYS A 527 21.20 45.28 6.02
CA CYS A 527 21.01 46.55 5.32
C CYS A 527 22.35 47.20 4.97
N CYS A 528 22.54 47.61 3.71
CA CYS A 528 23.83 48.13 3.25
C CYS A 528 24.21 49.47 3.90
N TYR A 529 23.24 50.37 4.11
CA TYR A 529 23.45 51.72 4.67
C TYR A 529 24.01 51.69 6.10
N GLU A 530 25.08 52.47 6.33
CA GLU A 530 25.78 52.61 7.63
C GLU A 530 24.84 53.01 8.77
N ASN A 531 23.94 53.98 8.55
CA ASN A 531 23.00 54.47 9.55
C ASN A 531 21.89 53.46 9.91
N CYS A 532 21.93 52.24 9.39
CA CYS A 532 20.95 51.18 9.67
C CYS A 532 21.64 49.88 10.12
N LYS A 533 22.40 49.23 9.23
CA LYS A 533 23.06 47.90 9.41
C LYS A 533 22.22 46.75 10.00
N LYS A 534 20.95 46.94 10.35
CA LYS A 534 20.07 45.89 10.88
C LYS A 534 19.87 44.77 9.86
N THR A 535 19.69 43.56 10.37
CA THR A 535 19.33 42.40 9.56
C THR A 535 17.82 42.34 9.31
N PHE A 536 17.41 41.62 8.25
CA PHE A 536 16.03 41.24 7.98
C PHE A 536 15.98 40.03 7.02
N GLN A 537 14.81 39.42 6.82
CA GLN A 537 14.58 38.40 5.79
C GLN A 537 13.33 38.75 4.98
N GLN A 538 13.25 38.34 3.72
CA GLN A 538 12.06 38.47 2.88
C GLN A 538 11.80 37.17 2.09
N LEU A 539 10.53 36.78 1.99
CA LEU A 539 10.06 35.60 1.26
C LEU A 539 8.70 35.86 0.61
N ASN A 540 8.64 35.74 -0.72
CA ASN A 540 7.42 35.97 -1.48
C ASN A 540 6.45 34.78 -1.35
N CYS A 541 5.17 35.04 -1.09
CA CYS A 541 4.17 33.99 -0.93
C CYS A 541 3.86 33.34 -2.30
N PRO A 542 3.96 32.00 -2.48
CA PRO A 542 3.73 31.35 -3.76
C PRO A 542 2.25 31.30 -4.21
N HIS A 543 1.34 31.84 -3.40
CA HIS A 543 -0.10 31.90 -3.63
C HIS A 543 -0.62 33.28 -4.05
N CYS A 544 -0.04 34.37 -3.52
CA CYS A 544 -0.47 35.74 -3.81
C CYS A 544 0.70 36.67 -4.24
N LEU A 545 1.91 36.11 -4.40
CA LEU A 545 3.15 36.75 -4.85
C LEU A 545 3.69 37.92 -4.00
N ARG A 546 2.93 38.40 -3.01
CA ARG A 546 3.35 39.46 -2.08
C ARG A 546 4.45 39.00 -1.10
N SER A 547 5.30 39.95 -0.70
CA SER A 547 6.43 39.75 0.21
C SER A 547 6.01 39.61 1.66
N ASN A 548 6.49 38.57 2.34
CA ASN A 548 6.46 38.45 3.80
C ASN A 548 7.87 38.86 4.29
N VAL A 549 7.96 39.72 5.30
CA VAL A 549 9.21 40.33 5.76
C VAL A 549 9.39 40.14 7.27
N TRP A 550 10.53 39.61 7.69
CA TRP A 550 10.89 39.42 9.10
C TRP A 550 11.97 40.43 9.49
N GLU A 551 11.58 41.45 10.26
CA GLU A 551 12.47 42.50 10.74
C GLU A 551 13.63 42.00 11.60
N ASN A 552 13.44 40.89 12.32
CA ASN A 552 14.45 40.34 13.24
C ASN A 552 15.20 39.12 12.67
N ALA A 553 15.08 38.85 11.36
CA ALA A 553 15.77 37.76 10.66
C ALA A 553 15.71 36.39 11.37
N ASN A 554 14.53 36.05 11.90
CA ASN A 554 14.26 34.86 12.73
C ASN A 554 13.48 33.74 12.02
N TYR A 555 13.37 33.78 10.69
CA TYR A 555 12.75 32.71 9.88
C TYR A 555 13.77 31.57 9.62
N ASN A 556 13.40 30.35 10.01
CA ASN A 556 14.21 29.16 9.78
C ASN A 556 13.80 28.44 8.49
N THR A 557 14.77 28.00 7.69
CA THR A 557 14.48 27.30 6.43
C THR A 557 13.88 25.91 6.71
N GLY A 558 12.77 25.59 6.05
CA GLY A 558 11.89 24.44 6.32
C GLY A 558 10.66 24.77 7.20
N GLN A 559 10.65 25.90 7.92
CA GLN A 559 9.56 26.29 8.81
C GLN A 559 8.27 26.63 8.03
N THR A 560 7.11 26.22 8.56
CA THR A 560 5.81 26.59 7.99
C THR A 560 5.51 28.07 8.20
N VAL A 561 5.45 28.82 7.11
CA VAL A 561 5.03 30.22 7.07
C VAL A 561 3.53 30.27 6.77
N THR A 562 2.80 31.14 7.48
CA THR A 562 1.44 31.55 7.10
C THR A 562 1.54 32.94 6.48
N CYS A 563 0.98 33.15 5.29
CA CYS A 563 1.08 34.45 4.62
C CYS A 563 0.45 35.57 5.46
N PHE A 564 1.17 36.69 5.62
CA PHE A 564 0.76 37.74 6.55
C PHE A 564 -0.53 38.45 6.12
N TYR A 565 -0.72 38.67 4.82
CA TYR A 565 -1.88 39.37 4.26
C TYR A 565 -3.20 38.63 4.49
N GLU A 566 -4.21 39.34 5.02
CA GLU A 566 -5.58 38.83 5.23
C GLU A 566 -6.22 38.26 3.97
N SER A 567 -6.02 38.91 2.82
CA SER A 567 -6.52 38.44 1.52
C SER A 567 -5.84 37.17 0.98
N CYS A 568 -5.03 36.48 1.79
CA CYS A 568 -4.35 35.25 1.41
C CYS A 568 -4.40 34.21 2.54
N LYS A 569 -3.75 34.47 3.69
CA LYS A 569 -3.55 33.55 4.84
C LYS A 569 -3.12 32.10 4.55
N LYS A 570 -2.84 31.73 3.30
CA LYS A 570 -2.38 30.38 2.93
C LYS A 570 -1.00 30.09 3.53
N LYS A 571 -0.79 28.82 3.87
CA LYS A 571 0.48 28.31 4.39
C LYS A 571 1.40 27.88 3.26
N PHE A 572 2.70 27.93 3.50
CA PHE A 572 3.76 27.45 2.59
C PHE A 572 5.07 27.22 3.38
N GLN A 573 6.06 26.59 2.77
CA GLN A 573 7.41 26.43 3.32
C GLN A 573 8.45 26.77 2.25
N GLN A 574 9.66 27.16 2.66
CA GLN A 574 10.81 27.30 1.78
C GLN A 574 12.03 26.59 2.38
N LEU A 575 12.78 25.86 1.56
CA LEU A 575 13.98 25.14 1.93
C LEU A 575 15.16 25.60 1.06
N ASN A 576 16.30 25.96 1.65
CA ASN A 576 17.53 26.24 0.91
C ASN A 576 18.18 24.93 0.46
N CYS A 577 18.62 24.84 -0.79
CA CYS A 577 19.42 23.72 -1.26
C CYS A 577 20.81 23.72 -0.60
N ALA A 578 21.17 22.61 0.06
CA ALA A 578 22.49 22.44 0.67
C ALA A 578 23.65 22.65 -0.32
N HIS A 579 23.49 22.18 -1.57
CA HIS A 579 24.55 22.15 -2.58
C HIS A 579 24.74 23.45 -3.37
N CYS A 580 23.68 24.24 -3.57
CA CYS A 580 23.74 25.44 -4.43
C CYS A 580 23.05 26.68 -3.83
N SER A 581 22.63 26.65 -2.57
CA SER A 581 21.83 27.69 -1.91
C SER A 581 20.45 28.01 -2.51
N GLY A 582 20.11 27.49 -3.70
CA GLY A 582 18.87 27.80 -4.41
C GLY A 582 17.60 27.52 -3.58
N SER A 583 16.58 28.36 -3.76
CA SER A 583 15.39 28.41 -2.92
C SER A 583 14.29 27.45 -3.42
N ILE A 584 13.93 26.44 -2.62
CA ILE A 584 12.95 25.40 -2.97
C ILE A 584 11.65 25.68 -2.20
N ILE A 585 10.61 26.13 -2.90
CA ILE A 585 9.34 26.53 -2.27
C ILE A 585 8.29 25.40 -2.36
N TRP A 586 7.79 24.97 -1.21
CA TRP A 586 6.70 24.01 -1.08
C TRP A 586 5.38 24.78 -0.87
N LYS A 587 4.53 24.81 -1.89
CA LYS A 587 3.33 25.66 -1.91
C LYS A 587 2.34 25.31 -0.80
N ASP A 588 2.13 24.03 -0.52
CA ASP A 588 1.03 23.56 0.34
C ASP A 588 1.49 23.22 1.78
N ALA A 589 2.74 23.54 2.10
CA ALA A 589 3.40 23.23 3.38
C ALA A 589 3.41 21.71 3.75
N ASP A 590 3.67 20.84 2.76
CA ASP A 590 3.83 19.40 2.91
C ASP A 590 5.30 18.93 3.06
N TYR A 591 6.25 19.86 3.22
CA TYR A 591 7.62 19.49 3.55
C TYR A 591 7.69 18.99 5.01
N ASN A 592 8.22 17.78 5.17
CA ASN A 592 8.45 17.14 6.45
C ASN A 592 9.93 16.82 6.54
N GLU A 593 10.54 17.04 7.70
CA GLU A 593 11.97 16.83 7.90
C GLU A 593 12.37 15.36 7.70
N GLY A 594 13.59 15.14 7.20
CA GLY A 594 14.07 13.82 6.79
C GLY A 594 13.48 13.26 5.49
N LYS A 595 12.66 14.05 4.76
CA LYS A 595 12.21 13.76 3.39
C LYS A 595 13.34 14.03 2.40
N ASP A 596 13.53 13.13 1.44
CA ASP A 596 14.49 13.31 0.33
C ASP A 596 14.08 14.53 -0.51
N VAL A 597 14.98 15.50 -0.68
CA VAL A 597 14.75 16.70 -1.50
C VAL A 597 15.76 16.76 -2.63
N THR A 598 15.30 16.54 -3.86
CA THR A 598 16.09 16.81 -5.07
C THR A 598 16.04 18.30 -5.38
N CYS A 599 17.20 18.92 -5.61
CA CYS A 599 17.27 20.31 -6.03
C CYS A 599 16.61 20.52 -7.40
N VAL A 600 15.69 21.48 -7.49
CA VAL A 600 14.95 21.77 -8.74
C VAL A 600 15.83 22.44 -9.79
N TYR A 601 16.85 23.21 -9.39
CA TYR A 601 17.70 23.99 -10.28
C TYR A 601 18.64 23.10 -11.12
N ASP A 602 18.73 23.40 -12.43
CA ASP A 602 19.50 22.62 -13.40
C ASP A 602 21.01 22.64 -13.16
N CYS A 603 21.53 23.72 -12.57
CA CYS A 603 22.94 23.83 -12.13
C CYS A 603 23.31 22.88 -10.97
N CYS A 604 22.36 22.11 -10.45
CA CYS A 604 22.56 21.30 -9.25
C CYS A 604 22.00 19.88 -9.36
N LYS A 605 20.68 19.70 -9.46
CA LYS A 605 19.94 18.42 -9.46
C LYS A 605 20.29 17.37 -8.37
N LYS A 606 21.20 17.66 -7.44
CA LYS A 606 21.57 16.75 -6.34
C LYS A 606 20.43 16.62 -5.32
N ALA A 607 20.36 15.45 -4.67
CA ALA A 607 19.50 15.22 -3.52
C ALA A 607 20.17 15.68 -2.21
N PHE A 608 19.38 15.97 -1.20
CA PHE A 608 19.81 16.14 0.20
C PHE A 608 18.62 15.90 1.16
N GLN A 609 18.89 15.79 2.45
CA GLN A 609 17.88 15.78 3.52
C GLN A 609 18.26 16.78 4.61
N GLN A 610 17.28 17.26 5.38
CA GLN A 610 17.48 18.13 6.56
C GLN A 610 16.59 17.67 7.72
N LEU A 611 17.11 17.71 8.95
CA LEU A 611 16.35 17.66 10.22
C LEU A 611 16.74 18.83 11.11
N SER A 612 15.83 19.28 11.96
CA SER A 612 16.12 20.15 13.11
C SER A 612 16.41 19.29 14.34
N CYS A 613 17.47 19.62 15.10
CA CYS A 613 17.74 18.94 16.36
C CYS A 613 16.70 19.37 17.43
N PRO A 614 15.97 18.44 18.08
CA PRO A 614 14.90 18.79 19.02
C PRO A 614 15.39 19.53 20.27
N HIS A 615 16.67 19.37 20.65
CA HIS A 615 17.21 19.97 21.87
C HIS A 615 17.87 21.34 21.68
N CYS A 616 18.10 21.79 20.44
CA CYS A 616 18.81 23.06 20.17
C CYS A 616 18.36 23.79 18.89
N SER A 617 17.38 23.26 18.15
CA SER A 617 16.91 23.76 16.85
C SER A 617 17.97 23.90 15.76
N GLY A 618 19.20 23.41 15.98
CA GLY A 618 20.27 23.41 15.00
C GLY A 618 19.97 22.48 13.82
N SER A 619 20.26 22.95 12.60
CA SER A 619 19.99 22.22 11.36
C SER A 619 21.05 21.13 11.11
N LEU A 620 20.60 19.91 10.87
CA LEU A 620 21.41 18.75 10.52
C LEU A 620 21.12 18.41 9.05
N ILE A 621 22.16 18.39 8.22
CA ILE A 621 22.03 18.24 6.76
C ILE A 621 22.78 16.98 6.32
N TRP A 622 22.15 16.17 5.48
CA TRP A 622 22.75 15.02 4.81
C TRP A 622 22.84 15.28 3.31
N GLU A 623 24.03 15.66 2.85
CA GLU A 623 24.31 16.04 1.46
C GLU A 623 24.06 14.92 0.43
N ASN A 624 24.06 13.66 0.85
CA ASN A 624 23.85 12.50 -0.01
C ASN A 624 22.47 11.84 0.16
N ALA A 625 21.59 12.43 0.99
CA ALA A 625 20.30 11.85 1.39
C ALA A 625 20.41 10.43 2.02
N ASP A 626 21.40 10.22 2.89
CA ASP A 626 21.69 8.95 3.57
C ASP A 626 21.09 8.82 4.99
N TYR A 627 20.34 9.82 5.48
CA TYR A 627 19.54 9.67 6.69
C TYR A 627 18.41 8.66 6.46
N ASN A 628 18.28 7.72 7.40
CA ASN A 628 17.27 6.68 7.38
C ASN A 628 16.34 6.86 8.59
N PRO A 629 15.01 6.99 8.42
CA PRO A 629 14.09 7.19 9.53
C PRO A 629 14.25 6.15 10.65
N GLY A 630 14.17 6.59 11.90
CA GLY A 630 14.36 5.75 13.08
C GLY A 630 15.81 5.38 13.41
N LYS A 631 16.80 5.77 12.58
CA LYS A 631 18.23 5.72 12.93
C LYS A 631 18.50 6.67 14.11
N ILE A 632 19.40 6.27 15.02
CA ILE A 632 19.89 7.14 16.08
C ILE A 632 20.76 8.24 15.46
N VAL A 633 20.41 9.50 15.74
CA VAL A 633 21.13 10.70 15.29
C VAL A 633 21.78 11.37 16.49
N THR A 634 23.09 11.59 16.42
CA THR A 634 23.83 12.42 17.38
C THR A 634 23.89 13.86 16.84
N CYS A 635 23.53 14.85 17.66
CA CYS A 635 23.63 16.25 17.24
C CYS A 635 25.10 16.67 17.07
N VAL A 636 25.47 17.21 15.90
CA VAL A 636 26.86 17.62 15.62
C VAL A 636 27.32 18.82 16.44
N TYR A 637 26.42 19.76 16.72
CA TYR A 637 26.71 21.01 17.42
C TYR A 637 27.30 20.77 18.82
N GLU A 638 28.46 21.38 19.10
CA GLU A 638 29.23 21.19 20.35
C GLU A 638 28.41 21.46 21.62
N LYS A 639 27.58 22.51 21.62
CA LYS A 639 26.73 22.87 22.77
C LYS A 639 25.57 21.88 23.03
N CYS A 640 25.39 20.85 22.19
CA CYS A 640 24.28 19.90 22.28
C CYS A 640 24.75 18.47 22.49
N LYS A 641 25.42 17.85 21.49
CA LYS A 641 25.87 16.43 21.44
C LYS A 641 24.87 15.32 21.78
N LYS A 642 23.65 15.63 22.26
CA LYS A 642 22.59 14.66 22.58
C LYS A 642 22.16 13.81 21.38
N THR A 643 21.64 12.62 21.67
CA THR A 643 21.13 11.64 20.70
C THR A 643 19.61 11.62 20.66
N PHE A 644 19.03 11.49 19.47
CA PHE A 644 17.58 11.35 19.28
C PHE A 644 17.24 10.42 18.11
N GLN A 645 15.96 10.07 17.96
CA GLN A 645 15.42 9.38 16.78
C GLN A 645 14.15 10.09 16.29
N GLN A 646 13.85 9.99 15.00
CA GLN A 646 12.65 10.58 14.40
C GLN A 646 11.98 9.63 13.38
N LEU A 647 10.64 9.54 13.44
CA LEU A 647 9.80 8.84 12.46
C LEU A 647 8.58 9.68 12.07
N ASN A 648 8.44 9.94 10.78
CA ASN A 648 7.28 10.63 10.21
C ASN A 648 6.09 9.67 10.17
N CYS A 649 4.94 10.08 10.73
CA CYS A 649 3.75 9.22 10.82
C CYS A 649 3.13 9.01 9.43
N PRO A 650 2.94 7.77 8.94
CA PRO A 650 2.42 7.52 7.60
C PRO A 650 0.91 7.80 7.44
N HIS A 651 0.25 8.35 8.47
CA HIS A 651 -1.15 8.78 8.46
C HIS A 651 -1.36 10.30 8.43
N CYS A 652 -0.37 11.09 8.86
CA CYS A 652 -0.47 12.55 8.95
C CYS A 652 0.83 13.29 8.60
N SER A 653 1.84 12.58 8.10
CA SER A 653 3.22 12.98 7.79
C SER A 653 4.06 13.54 8.94
N ARG A 654 3.46 14.16 9.96
CA ARG A 654 4.14 14.78 11.11
C ARG A 654 5.11 13.83 11.83
N SER A 655 6.22 14.41 12.27
CA SER A 655 7.33 13.73 12.96
C SER A 655 6.99 13.32 14.38
N ASN A 656 7.25 12.06 14.72
CA ASN A 656 7.31 11.56 16.10
C ASN A 656 8.80 11.50 16.47
N ILE A 657 9.15 12.03 17.65
CA ILE A 657 10.54 12.22 18.07
C ILE A 657 10.75 11.50 19.41
N TRP A 658 11.88 10.79 19.53
CA TRP A 658 12.34 10.17 20.77
C TRP A 658 13.64 10.84 21.22
N GLU A 659 13.51 11.79 22.15
CA GLU A 659 14.61 12.57 22.73
C GLU A 659 15.66 11.76 23.50
N ASN A 660 15.38 10.49 23.81
CA ASN A 660 16.31 9.57 24.49
C ASN A 660 16.73 8.39 23.60
N ALA A 661 16.50 8.47 22.28
CA ALA A 661 16.88 7.45 21.29
C ALA A 661 16.51 5.99 21.68
N ASN A 662 15.30 5.79 22.24
CA ASN A 662 14.83 4.52 22.80
C ASN A 662 13.74 3.80 21.97
N TYR A 663 13.58 4.17 20.69
CA TYR A 663 12.72 3.47 19.74
C TYR A 663 13.42 2.24 19.14
N ASN A 664 12.76 1.07 19.24
CA ASN A 664 13.23 -0.16 18.59
C ASN A 664 12.43 -0.40 17.31
N SER A 665 13.15 -0.60 16.21
CA SER A 665 12.64 -1.10 14.93
C SER A 665 11.61 -2.23 15.11
N GLY A 666 10.47 -2.16 14.42
CA GLY A 666 9.38 -3.13 14.45
C GLY A 666 8.38 -2.98 15.61
N LYS A 667 8.62 -2.13 16.62
CA LYS A 667 7.62 -1.82 17.66
C LYS A 667 6.43 -1.04 17.09
N VAL A 668 5.25 -1.27 17.67
CA VAL A 668 4.06 -0.46 17.40
C VAL A 668 4.27 0.94 17.98
N VAL A 669 4.15 1.96 17.14
CA VAL A 669 4.18 3.38 17.49
C VAL A 669 2.76 3.92 17.41
N THR A 670 2.30 4.59 18.47
CA THR A 670 1.08 5.41 18.43
C THR A 670 1.48 6.83 18.08
N CYS A 671 0.84 7.44 17.07
CA CYS A 671 1.15 8.83 16.70
C CYS A 671 0.87 9.78 17.87
N ILE A 672 1.84 10.60 18.27
CA ILE A 672 1.73 11.47 19.47
C ILE A 672 0.60 12.49 19.37
N TYR A 673 0.34 13.04 18.18
CA TYR A 673 -0.61 14.12 17.95
C TYR A 673 -2.07 13.69 18.14
N GLU A 674 -2.83 14.48 18.92
CA GLU A 674 -4.28 14.29 19.18
C GLU A 674 -5.10 14.19 17.90
N THR A 675 -4.82 15.02 16.89
CA THR A 675 -5.51 15.01 15.59
C THR A 675 -5.18 13.78 14.73
N CYS A 676 -4.48 12.78 15.26
CA CYS A 676 -4.11 11.56 14.55
C CYS A 676 -4.35 10.31 15.39
N LYS A 677 -3.60 10.12 16.48
CA LYS A 677 -3.54 8.92 17.36
C LYS A 677 -3.48 7.52 16.70
N LYS A 678 -3.52 7.40 15.37
CA LYS A 678 -3.42 6.14 14.64
C LYS A 678 -2.06 5.47 14.91
N THR A 679 -2.08 4.16 15.08
CA THR A 679 -0.88 3.34 15.24
C THR A 679 -0.20 3.04 13.90
N PHE A 680 1.12 2.83 13.91
CA PHE A 680 1.89 2.34 12.77
C PHE A 680 3.10 1.50 13.25
N GLN A 681 3.79 0.82 12.33
CA GLN A 681 5.08 0.18 12.58
C GLN A 681 6.07 0.52 11.47
N GLN A 682 7.36 0.48 11.80
CA GLN A 682 8.45 0.80 10.88
C GLN A 682 9.61 -0.19 11.07
N LEU A 683 10.29 -0.61 10.00
CA LEU A 683 11.39 -1.58 10.02
C LEU A 683 12.44 -1.27 8.96
N ASN A 684 13.67 -0.95 9.37
CA ASN A 684 14.78 -0.76 8.44
C ASN A 684 15.23 -2.10 7.81
N CYS A 685 15.48 -2.11 6.50
CA CYS A 685 16.06 -3.25 5.79
C CYS A 685 17.57 -3.37 6.10
N PRO A 686 18.11 -4.53 6.47
CA PRO A 686 19.55 -4.68 6.70
C PRO A 686 20.40 -4.42 5.44
N HIS A 687 19.87 -4.75 4.26
CA HIS A 687 20.61 -4.70 2.99
C HIS A 687 20.78 -3.30 2.38
N CYS A 688 19.95 -2.33 2.77
CA CYS A 688 19.96 -0.98 2.17
C CYS A 688 19.54 0.13 3.15
N PHE A 689 19.34 -0.20 4.42
CA PHE A 689 18.81 0.65 5.51
C PHE A 689 17.41 1.23 5.31
N GLY A 690 16.87 1.18 4.09
CA GLY A 690 15.56 1.72 3.71
C GLY A 690 14.41 1.27 4.62
N SER A 691 13.55 2.25 4.92
CA SER A 691 12.45 2.16 5.89
C SER A 691 11.21 1.47 5.30
N ASN A 692 10.89 0.27 5.77
CA ASN A 692 9.62 -0.41 5.47
C ASN A 692 8.56 0.05 6.48
N LEU A 693 7.34 0.35 6.03
CA LEU A 693 6.30 0.98 6.84
C LEU A 693 4.96 0.24 6.74
N TRP A 694 4.33 -0.04 7.89
CA TRP A 694 3.00 -0.63 8.00
C TRP A 694 2.04 0.37 8.61
N LYS A 695 1.19 1.00 7.79
CA LYS A 695 0.16 1.94 8.25
C LYS A 695 -0.74 1.34 9.32
N ASN A 696 -1.08 0.06 9.26
CA ASN A 696 -2.08 -0.54 10.14
C ASN A 696 -1.48 -1.30 11.35
N ALA A 697 -0.20 -1.11 11.66
CA ALA A 697 0.50 -1.78 12.77
C ALA A 697 0.27 -3.32 12.81
N ASN A 698 0.29 -3.95 11.63
CA ASN A 698 0.02 -5.37 11.41
C ASN A 698 1.26 -6.20 11.02
N TYR A 699 2.46 -5.65 11.24
CA TYR A 699 3.71 -6.39 11.17
C TYR A 699 3.85 -7.27 12.41
N ASN A 700 3.88 -8.58 12.19
CA ASN A 700 4.12 -9.56 13.24
C ASN A 700 5.58 -10.00 13.12
N SER A 701 6.32 -9.86 14.22
CA SER A 701 7.72 -10.29 14.32
C SER A 701 7.85 -11.77 13.91
N GLY A 702 8.93 -12.11 13.20
CA GLY A 702 9.11 -13.44 12.59
C GLY A 702 8.34 -13.69 11.29
N LYS A 703 7.66 -12.68 10.69
CA LYS A 703 7.24 -12.73 9.28
C LYS A 703 8.38 -12.33 8.35
N VAL A 704 8.47 -12.97 7.18
CA VAL A 704 9.32 -12.54 6.06
C VAL A 704 8.93 -11.12 5.66
N VAL A 705 9.92 -10.23 5.53
CA VAL A 705 9.77 -8.88 4.99
C VAL A 705 10.57 -8.80 3.70
N THR A 706 9.88 -8.59 2.57
CA THR A 706 10.51 -8.17 1.31
C THR A 706 10.73 -6.67 1.36
N CYS A 707 11.95 -6.20 1.09
CA CYS A 707 12.24 -4.77 1.11
C CYS A 707 11.43 -4.01 0.04
N VAL A 708 10.73 -2.95 0.43
CA VAL A 708 9.85 -2.17 -0.47
C VAL A 708 10.61 -1.43 -1.58
N TYR A 709 11.87 -1.07 -1.35
CA TYR A 709 12.71 -0.32 -2.29
C TYR A 709 13.09 -1.16 -3.53
N GLU A 710 12.81 -0.62 -4.73
CA GLU A 710 13.06 -1.29 -6.03
C GLU A 710 14.52 -1.70 -6.25
N LYS A 711 15.49 -0.89 -5.82
CA LYS A 711 16.93 -1.22 -5.90
C LYS A 711 17.37 -2.35 -4.95
N CYS A 712 16.51 -2.79 -4.03
CA CYS A 712 16.86 -3.78 -3.01
C CYS A 712 16.13 -5.10 -3.21
N LYS A 713 14.79 -5.11 -3.02
CA LYS A 713 13.88 -6.28 -3.09
C LYS A 713 14.24 -7.55 -2.31
N LYS A 714 15.40 -7.62 -1.66
CA LYS A 714 15.80 -8.75 -0.82
C LYS A 714 14.83 -8.95 0.36
N THR A 715 14.68 -10.21 0.76
CA THR A 715 13.89 -10.63 1.91
C THR A 715 14.73 -10.65 3.19
N PHE A 716 14.11 -10.46 4.35
CA PHE A 716 14.75 -10.63 5.66
C PHE A 716 13.72 -11.00 6.75
N HIS A 717 14.18 -11.47 7.91
CA HIS A 717 13.37 -11.66 9.12
C HIS A 717 13.86 -10.76 10.25
N GLN A 718 12.96 -10.31 11.14
CA GLN A 718 13.30 -9.71 12.43
C GLN A 718 12.51 -10.38 13.57
N LEU A 719 13.20 -10.78 14.65
CA LEU A 719 12.61 -11.24 15.91
C LEU A 719 13.10 -10.38 17.09
N ASN A 720 12.17 -9.68 17.74
CA ASN A 720 12.47 -8.95 18.97
C ASN A 720 12.51 -9.92 20.17
N CYS A 721 13.62 -9.92 20.90
CA CYS A 721 13.87 -10.83 22.02
C CYS A 721 12.88 -10.59 23.18
N PRO A 722 12.20 -11.62 23.71
CA PRO A 722 11.23 -11.48 24.81
C PRO A 722 11.87 -11.27 26.19
N HIS A 723 13.20 -11.21 26.27
CA HIS A 723 13.98 -10.96 27.48
C HIS A 723 14.54 -9.53 27.55
N CYS A 724 15.01 -8.96 26.43
CA CYS A 724 15.66 -7.63 26.38
C CYS A 724 15.05 -6.63 25.37
N SER A 725 14.03 -7.00 24.59
CA SER A 725 13.48 -6.24 23.45
C SER A 725 14.47 -5.95 22.29
N GLY A 726 15.70 -6.45 22.34
CA GLY A 726 16.69 -6.33 21.27
C GLY A 726 16.27 -7.05 19.98
N SER A 727 16.64 -6.50 18.84
CA SER A 727 16.26 -7.02 17.51
C SER A 727 17.27 -8.04 17.00
N ASN A 728 16.83 -9.28 16.76
CA ASN A 728 17.59 -10.31 16.05
C ASN A 728 17.16 -10.26 14.58
N ILE A 729 18.10 -10.26 13.63
CA ILE A 729 17.82 -10.10 12.19
C ILE A 729 18.48 -11.25 11.41
N TRP A 730 17.76 -11.80 10.42
CA TRP A 730 18.28 -12.77 9.46
C TRP A 730 18.19 -12.16 8.07
N GLU A 731 19.35 -11.85 7.51
CA GLU A 731 19.47 -11.15 6.22
C GLU A 731 18.98 -11.97 5.03
N ASN A 732 18.98 -13.30 5.12
CA ASN A 732 18.53 -14.18 4.02
C ASN A 732 17.12 -14.74 4.23
N ALA A 733 16.39 -14.23 5.23
CA ALA A 733 15.09 -14.74 5.66
C ALA A 733 15.06 -16.26 5.99
N ASP A 734 16.19 -16.83 6.42
CA ASP A 734 16.39 -18.26 6.71
C ASP A 734 15.95 -18.71 8.12
N TYR A 735 15.41 -17.79 8.94
CA TYR A 735 14.75 -18.17 10.19
C TYR A 735 13.60 -19.16 9.95
N ASN A 736 13.64 -20.27 10.69
CA ASN A 736 12.64 -21.32 10.63
C ASN A 736 11.73 -21.24 11.87
N PRO A 737 10.42 -20.95 11.70
CA PRO A 737 9.51 -20.78 12.83
C PRO A 737 9.49 -22.00 13.75
N GLY A 738 9.50 -21.76 15.06
CA GLY A 738 9.56 -22.78 16.10
C GLY A 738 10.96 -23.33 16.37
N LYS A 739 12.01 -22.89 15.65
CA LYS A 739 13.41 -23.14 16.02
C LYS A 739 13.79 -22.23 17.21
N SER A 740 14.62 -22.74 18.13
CA SER A 740 15.25 -21.95 19.19
C SER A 740 16.21 -20.91 18.59
N VAL A 741 16.22 -19.73 19.20
CA VAL A 741 17.01 -18.55 18.85
C VAL A 741 17.73 -18.06 20.08
N THR A 742 19.06 -18.07 20.08
CA THR A 742 19.88 -17.35 21.05
C THR A 742 19.85 -15.85 20.73
N CYS A 743 19.60 -15.00 21.72
CA CYS A 743 19.58 -13.55 21.53
C CYS A 743 20.97 -12.96 21.27
N VAL A 744 21.18 -12.28 20.13
CA VAL A 744 22.49 -11.78 19.67
C VAL A 744 23.17 -10.74 20.57
N TYR A 745 22.41 -10.08 21.45
CA TYR A 745 22.95 -9.09 22.38
C TYR A 745 23.68 -9.77 23.55
N GLU A 746 24.97 -9.42 23.73
CA GLU A 746 25.87 -9.98 24.76
C GLU A 746 25.30 -9.90 26.18
N GLY A 747 24.74 -8.75 26.57
CA GLY A 747 24.07 -8.55 27.86
C GLY A 747 22.74 -9.32 28.02
N CYS A 748 22.38 -10.22 27.09
CA CYS A 748 21.18 -11.03 27.15
C CYS A 748 21.47 -12.53 26.96
N GLN A 749 21.94 -12.96 25.78
CA GLN A 749 22.30 -14.34 25.38
C GLN A 749 21.30 -15.48 25.70
N LYS A 750 20.12 -15.20 26.27
CA LYS A 750 19.04 -16.16 26.53
C LYS A 750 18.40 -16.66 25.22
N THR A 751 17.95 -17.90 25.22
CA THR A 751 17.20 -18.47 24.09
C THR A 751 15.71 -18.11 24.15
N PHE A 752 15.03 -18.28 23.02
CA PHE A 752 13.57 -18.26 22.89
C PHE A 752 13.12 -18.92 21.58
N GLN A 753 11.85 -19.32 21.50
CA GLN A 753 11.18 -19.81 20.29
C GLN A 753 9.99 -18.91 19.92
N GLN A 754 9.71 -18.77 18.63
CA GLN A 754 8.55 -18.02 18.13
C GLN A 754 7.79 -18.79 17.04
N LEU A 755 6.46 -18.73 17.08
CA LEU A 755 5.56 -19.22 16.02
C LEU A 755 4.46 -18.21 15.75
N ASN A 756 3.99 -18.12 14.50
CA ASN A 756 2.79 -17.36 14.15
C ASN A 756 1.58 -18.30 14.02
N CYS A 757 0.46 -17.95 14.67
CA CYS A 757 -0.77 -18.75 14.61
C CYS A 757 -1.37 -18.74 13.19
N PRO A 758 -1.64 -19.89 12.54
CA PRO A 758 -2.14 -19.94 11.16
C PRO A 758 -3.62 -19.54 10.99
N HIS A 759 -4.30 -19.18 12.08
CA HIS A 759 -5.69 -18.72 12.09
C HIS A 759 -5.83 -17.20 12.24
N CYS A 760 -4.99 -16.56 13.05
CA CYS A 760 -5.06 -15.12 13.34
C CYS A 760 -3.73 -14.37 13.11
N LEU A 761 -2.70 -15.06 12.62
CA LEU A 761 -1.32 -14.60 12.40
C LEU A 761 -0.58 -14.09 13.66
N GLY A 762 -1.22 -14.07 14.83
CA GLY A 762 -0.65 -13.60 16.09
C GLY A 762 0.57 -14.42 16.54
N SER A 763 1.55 -13.73 17.15
CA SER A 763 2.82 -14.29 17.58
C SER A 763 2.69 -15.02 18.92
N ILE A 764 3.14 -16.27 18.97
CA ILE A 764 3.24 -17.11 20.16
C ILE A 764 4.73 -17.30 20.44
N ILE A 765 5.16 -16.97 21.66
CA ILE A 765 6.57 -16.93 22.06
C ILE A 765 6.77 -17.78 23.32
N TRP A 766 7.78 -18.65 23.31
CA TRP A 766 8.24 -19.40 24.48
C TRP A 766 9.59 -18.86 24.93
N LYS A 767 9.73 -18.55 26.22
CA LYS A 767 10.96 -17.96 26.78
C LYS A 767 12.05 -18.98 27.12
N ASN A 768 11.70 -20.26 27.21
CA ASN A 768 12.55 -21.35 27.70
C ASN A 768 12.57 -22.56 26.72
N ASP A 769 12.29 -22.32 25.44
CA ASP A 769 12.26 -23.33 24.37
C ASP A 769 11.27 -24.51 24.56
N ASP A 770 10.13 -24.26 25.22
CA ASP A 770 9.11 -25.27 25.57
C ASP A 770 8.30 -25.84 24.37
N TYR A 771 8.54 -25.41 23.13
CA TYR A 771 7.87 -25.93 21.94
C TYR A 771 8.69 -27.06 21.28
N ASN A 772 8.02 -28.21 21.10
CA ASN A 772 8.51 -29.33 20.30
C ASN A 772 7.69 -29.43 19.02
N GLN A 773 8.34 -29.73 17.89
CA GLN A 773 7.64 -29.85 16.60
C GLN A 773 6.55 -30.94 16.64
N GLY A 774 5.41 -30.67 16.00
CA GLY A 774 4.24 -31.56 16.00
C GLY A 774 3.41 -31.54 17.30
N LYS A 775 3.84 -30.83 18.34
CA LYS A 775 3.04 -30.55 19.55
C LYS A 775 1.79 -29.75 19.15
N VAL A 776 0.64 -30.09 19.74
CA VAL A 776 -0.58 -29.30 19.57
C VAL A 776 -0.39 -27.96 20.28
N VAL A 777 -0.48 -26.86 19.52
CA VAL A 777 -0.40 -25.49 20.03
C VAL A 777 -1.80 -24.89 20.03
N THR A 778 -2.25 -24.43 21.19
CA THR A 778 -3.49 -23.65 21.33
C THR A 778 -3.14 -22.17 21.24
N CYS A 779 -3.86 -21.40 20.42
CA CYS A 779 -3.60 -19.96 20.30
C CYS A 779 -3.93 -19.21 21.60
N CYS A 780 -2.98 -18.45 22.13
CA CYS A 780 -3.15 -17.70 23.38
C CYS A 780 -4.17 -16.55 23.24
N TYR A 781 -4.21 -15.87 22.09
CA TYR A 781 -5.07 -14.72 21.80
C TYR A 781 -6.56 -15.03 22.02
N ALA A 782 -7.24 -14.15 22.76
CA ALA A 782 -8.62 -14.34 23.20
C ALA A 782 -9.62 -14.51 22.04
N ALA A 783 -9.50 -13.69 21.00
CA ALA A 783 -10.35 -13.75 19.80
C ALA A 783 -10.06 -14.95 18.87
N CYS A 784 -9.10 -15.83 19.21
CA CYS A 784 -8.72 -16.96 18.37
C CYS A 784 -8.97 -18.30 19.06
N LYS A 785 -8.23 -18.62 20.13
CA LYS A 785 -8.22 -19.91 20.88
C LYS A 785 -8.11 -21.22 20.08
N LYS A 786 -8.11 -21.21 18.74
CA LYS A 786 -7.99 -22.41 17.89
C LYS A 786 -6.65 -23.11 18.07
N THR A 787 -6.66 -24.42 17.91
CA THR A 787 -5.47 -25.28 17.91
C THR A 787 -4.81 -25.35 16.52
N PHE A 788 -3.54 -25.72 16.47
CA PHE A 788 -2.81 -26.12 15.26
C PHE A 788 -1.59 -26.97 15.61
N GLN A 789 -0.93 -27.55 14.60
CA GLN A 789 0.39 -28.18 14.71
C GLN A 789 1.29 -27.72 13.55
N GLN A 790 2.61 -27.74 13.75
CA GLN A 790 3.59 -27.46 12.70
C GLN A 790 4.77 -28.44 12.72
N LEU A 791 5.24 -28.84 11.53
CA LEU A 791 6.47 -29.59 11.30
C LEU A 791 7.32 -28.91 10.21
N ASN A 792 8.60 -28.69 10.47
CA ASN A 792 9.53 -28.13 9.49
C ASN A 792 10.15 -29.29 8.68
N CYS A 793 10.12 -29.19 7.36
CA CYS A 793 10.59 -30.25 6.47
C CYS A 793 12.11 -30.47 6.60
N PRO A 794 12.61 -31.69 6.83
CA PRO A 794 14.05 -31.94 7.02
C PRO A 794 14.88 -31.89 5.71
N HIS A 795 14.23 -31.58 4.58
CA HIS A 795 14.84 -31.46 3.25
C HIS A 795 14.94 -30.00 2.76
N CYS A 796 13.98 -29.13 3.09
CA CYS A 796 13.94 -27.73 2.64
C CYS A 796 13.66 -26.72 3.77
N SER A 797 13.56 -27.18 5.02
CA SER A 797 13.15 -26.44 6.22
C SER A 797 11.73 -25.85 6.23
N GLY A 798 11.04 -25.81 5.07
CA GLY A 798 9.69 -25.30 4.91
C GLY A 798 8.66 -25.83 5.90
N SER A 799 7.76 -24.95 6.37
CA SER A 799 6.80 -25.20 7.45
C SER A 799 5.51 -25.87 6.94
N ASN A 800 5.28 -27.11 7.35
CA ASN A 800 4.04 -27.86 7.11
C ASN A 800 3.10 -27.65 8.30
N ILE A 801 1.86 -27.21 8.06
CA ILE A 801 0.96 -26.70 9.11
C ILE A 801 -0.42 -27.36 9.04
N TRP A 802 -0.86 -27.98 10.13
CA TRP A 802 -2.19 -28.56 10.27
C TRP A 802 -3.08 -27.64 11.10
N LYS A 803 -3.94 -26.87 10.41
CA LYS A 803 -4.87 -25.91 11.02
C LYS A 803 -5.88 -26.51 11.99
N ASN A 804 -6.15 -27.82 11.91
CA ASN A 804 -7.10 -28.51 12.78
C ASN A 804 -6.42 -29.41 13.83
N ALA A 805 -5.09 -29.32 13.99
CA ALA A 805 -4.29 -30.14 14.90
C ALA A 805 -4.57 -31.66 14.79
N ASN A 806 -4.72 -32.15 13.56
CA ASN A 806 -5.05 -33.52 13.22
C ASN A 806 -3.84 -34.36 12.71
N TYR A 807 -2.60 -33.86 12.87
CA TYR A 807 -1.40 -34.64 12.58
C TYR A 807 -1.16 -35.66 13.70
N ASN A 808 -1.15 -36.94 13.33
CA ASN A 808 -0.80 -38.03 14.22
C ASN A 808 0.68 -38.38 14.04
N SER A 809 1.43 -38.42 15.14
CA SER A 809 2.87 -38.70 15.12
C SER A 809 3.15 -40.09 14.49
N GLY A 810 4.28 -40.21 13.80
CA GLY A 810 4.68 -41.38 13.01
C GLY A 810 4.04 -41.47 11.62
N LYS A 811 3.03 -40.66 11.30
CA LYS A 811 2.47 -40.62 9.93
C LYS A 811 3.43 -39.94 8.95
N ILE A 812 3.46 -40.49 7.73
CA ILE A 812 4.21 -39.94 6.59
C ILE A 812 3.63 -38.58 6.23
N VAL A 813 4.50 -37.60 6.05
CA VAL A 813 4.21 -36.23 5.62
C VAL A 813 4.89 -36.01 4.27
N THR A 814 4.12 -35.72 3.24
CA THR A 814 4.66 -35.11 2.01
C THR A 814 4.86 -33.62 2.25
N CYS A 815 6.03 -33.09 1.91
CA CYS A 815 6.32 -31.66 2.08
C CYS A 815 5.43 -30.81 1.15
N VAL A 816 4.64 -29.89 1.73
CA VAL A 816 3.67 -29.05 0.98
C VAL A 816 4.29 -28.06 -0.01
N TYR A 817 5.62 -27.89 0.00
CA TYR A 817 6.32 -26.99 -0.91
C TYR A 817 6.63 -27.71 -2.23
N GLU A 818 6.16 -27.14 -3.35
CA GLU A 818 6.28 -27.70 -4.71
C GLU A 818 7.72 -28.01 -5.12
N GLY A 819 8.65 -27.09 -4.87
CA GLY A 819 10.09 -27.30 -5.09
C GLY A 819 10.76 -28.33 -4.15
N CYS A 820 9.99 -29.04 -3.33
CA CYS A 820 10.47 -30.10 -2.45
C CYS A 820 9.70 -31.41 -2.66
N GLN A 821 8.41 -31.46 -2.33
CA GLN A 821 7.51 -32.63 -2.39
C GLN A 821 8.04 -33.95 -1.78
N LYS A 822 9.20 -33.96 -1.11
CA LYS A 822 9.78 -35.14 -0.46
C LYS A 822 8.95 -35.55 0.75
N ILE A 823 8.83 -36.86 0.93
CA ILE A 823 8.23 -37.45 2.12
C ILE A 823 9.20 -37.44 3.31
N PHE A 824 8.65 -37.40 4.53
CA PHE A 824 9.38 -37.60 5.79
C PHE A 824 8.42 -38.10 6.88
N GLN A 825 8.92 -38.51 8.05
CA GLN A 825 8.12 -38.85 9.23
C GLN A 825 8.66 -38.16 10.48
N GLN A 826 7.78 -37.82 11.42
CA GLN A 826 8.14 -37.26 12.72
C GLN A 826 7.51 -38.08 13.85
N LEU A 827 8.29 -38.43 14.89
CA LEU A 827 7.83 -39.15 16.07
C LEU A 827 8.27 -38.44 17.35
N ASN A 828 7.33 -38.11 18.25
CA ASN A 828 7.65 -37.56 19.56
C ASN A 828 7.93 -38.68 20.58
N CYS A 829 9.01 -38.54 21.36
CA CYS A 829 9.33 -39.53 22.39
C CYS A 829 8.36 -39.43 23.60
N PRO A 830 7.70 -40.52 24.03
CA PRO A 830 6.73 -40.52 25.14
C PRO A 830 7.37 -40.46 26.54
N HIS A 831 8.69 -40.33 26.61
CA HIS A 831 9.47 -40.20 27.85
C HIS A 831 9.99 -38.77 28.09
N CYS A 832 10.36 -38.03 27.03
CA CYS A 832 10.93 -36.67 27.13
C CYS A 832 10.24 -35.61 26.25
N ALA A 833 9.18 -35.98 25.51
CA ALA A 833 8.50 -35.16 24.49
C ALA A 833 9.38 -34.69 23.30
N GLY A 834 10.68 -35.03 23.28
CA GLY A 834 11.61 -34.67 22.22
C GLY A 834 11.24 -35.28 20.87
N SER A 835 11.23 -34.43 19.84
CA SER A 835 10.95 -34.80 18.46
C SER A 835 12.09 -35.59 17.82
N MET A 836 11.76 -36.58 17.00
CA MET A 836 12.68 -37.34 16.13
C MET A 836 12.14 -37.35 14.70
N VAL A 837 13.01 -37.27 13.70
CA VAL A 837 12.61 -37.13 12.29
C VAL A 837 13.37 -38.10 11.40
N TRP A 838 12.64 -38.86 10.58
CA TRP A 838 13.18 -39.76 9.56
C TRP A 838 13.04 -39.08 8.20
N LYS A 839 14.17 -38.76 7.57
CA LYS A 839 14.20 -38.04 6.29
C LYS A 839 13.52 -38.81 5.16
N ASP A 840 13.65 -40.13 5.16
CA ASP A 840 13.24 -40.98 4.02
C ASP A 840 11.94 -41.75 4.28
N ALA A 841 11.17 -41.34 5.31
CA ALA A 841 9.90 -41.93 5.71
C ALA A 841 9.93 -43.48 5.87
N ASN A 842 11.01 -43.99 6.45
CA ASN A 842 11.28 -45.42 6.66
C ASN A 842 11.01 -45.91 8.11
N TYR A 843 10.26 -45.15 8.90
CA TYR A 843 9.74 -45.59 10.20
C TYR A 843 8.47 -46.43 10.00
N ASN A 844 8.55 -47.71 10.35
CA ASN A 844 7.40 -48.62 10.30
C ASN A 844 6.72 -48.64 11.68
N GLU A 845 5.41 -48.34 11.72
CA GLU A 845 4.62 -48.43 12.94
C GLU A 845 4.72 -49.83 13.58
N GLY A 846 4.81 -49.88 14.92
CA GLY A 846 5.03 -51.11 15.68
C GLY A 846 6.50 -51.48 15.92
N LYS A 847 7.48 -50.92 15.17
CA LYS A 847 8.91 -51.12 15.46
C LYS A 847 9.32 -50.47 16.78
N ILE A 848 10.31 -51.09 17.44
CA ILE A 848 10.98 -50.53 18.63
C ILE A 848 11.82 -49.32 18.18
N VAL A 849 11.62 -48.20 18.87
CA VAL A 849 12.36 -46.94 18.66
C VAL A 849 13.18 -46.65 19.91
N ILE A 850 14.47 -46.36 19.73
CA ILE A 850 15.36 -45.82 20.76
C ILE A 850 15.32 -44.29 20.65
N CYS A 851 15.12 -43.57 21.76
CA CYS A 851 15.15 -42.11 21.74
C CYS A 851 16.57 -41.58 21.47
N ILE A 852 16.73 -40.74 20.44
CA ILE A 852 18.06 -40.18 20.10
C ILE A 852 18.57 -39.18 21.15
N HIS A 853 17.65 -38.43 21.78
CA HIS A 853 17.95 -37.39 22.78
C HIS A 853 18.74 -37.95 23.97
N GLU A 854 19.83 -37.26 24.32
CA GLU A 854 20.83 -37.74 25.30
C GLU A 854 20.26 -37.90 26.69
N ASN A 855 19.48 -36.92 27.15
CA ASN A 855 18.79 -36.91 28.44
C ASN A 855 17.63 -37.95 28.54
N CYS A 856 17.54 -38.89 27.59
CA CYS A 856 16.47 -39.89 27.53
C CYS A 856 16.99 -41.30 27.20
N LYS A 857 17.49 -41.53 25.99
CA LYS A 857 17.91 -42.84 25.42
C LYS A 857 16.94 -44.05 25.56
N LYS A 858 15.79 -43.92 26.23
CA LYS A 858 14.80 -44.99 26.49
C LYS A 858 14.15 -45.50 25.20
N THR A 859 13.77 -46.78 25.20
CA THR A 859 12.99 -47.43 24.15
C THR A 859 11.49 -47.16 24.29
N PHE A 860 10.75 -47.28 23.19
CA PHE A 860 9.28 -47.36 23.15
C PHE A 860 8.81 -47.95 21.81
N GLN A 861 7.51 -48.25 21.69
CA GLN A 861 6.83 -48.54 20.43
C GLN A 861 5.57 -47.69 20.30
N GLN A 862 5.15 -47.40 19.06
CA GLN A 862 3.88 -46.76 18.75
C GLN A 862 3.20 -47.44 17.55
N LEU A 863 1.87 -47.56 17.59
CA LEU A 863 1.02 -48.06 16.49
C LEU A 863 -0.29 -47.25 16.43
N ASN A 864 -0.60 -46.67 15.29
CA ASN A 864 -1.77 -45.81 15.11
C ASN A 864 -3.01 -46.65 14.76
N CYS A 865 -4.14 -46.39 15.44
CA CYS A 865 -5.36 -47.18 15.25
C CYS A 865 -5.96 -46.98 13.84
N PRO A 866 -6.29 -48.05 13.09
CA PRO A 866 -6.84 -47.93 11.73
C PRO A 866 -8.32 -47.51 11.68
N HIS A 867 -8.96 -47.27 12.83
CA HIS A 867 -10.34 -46.79 12.96
C HIS A 867 -10.45 -45.30 13.28
N CYS A 868 -9.55 -44.76 14.11
CA CYS A 868 -9.60 -43.37 14.60
C CYS A 868 -8.28 -42.58 14.43
N SER A 869 -7.25 -43.19 13.81
CA SER A 869 -5.87 -42.69 13.70
C SER A 869 -5.10 -42.47 15.01
N GLY A 870 -5.76 -42.53 16.17
CA GLY A 870 -5.16 -42.30 17.49
C GLY A 870 -4.02 -43.26 17.82
N SER A 871 -2.97 -42.73 18.46
CA SER A 871 -1.70 -43.40 18.70
C SER A 871 -1.72 -44.28 19.96
N ASN A 872 -1.54 -45.58 19.81
CA ASN A 872 -1.32 -46.52 20.92
C ASN A 872 0.19 -46.60 21.18
N ILE A 873 0.63 -46.44 22.43
CA ILE A 873 2.05 -46.28 22.78
C ILE A 873 2.43 -47.24 23.91
N TRP A 874 3.50 -48.00 23.70
CA TRP A 874 4.09 -48.89 24.70
C TRP A 874 5.43 -48.33 25.18
N LYS A 875 5.43 -47.65 26.33
CA LYS A 875 6.63 -47.03 26.93
C LYS A 875 7.74 -48.02 27.30
N SER A 876 7.42 -49.32 27.38
CA SER A 876 8.37 -50.40 27.71
C SER A 876 8.76 -51.26 26.50
N ALA A 877 8.36 -50.87 25.27
CA ALA A 877 8.67 -51.59 24.03
C ALA A 877 8.37 -53.11 24.06
N ASN A 878 7.22 -53.48 24.65
CA ASN A 878 6.77 -54.86 24.86
C ASN A 878 5.56 -55.29 24.00
N TYR A 879 5.34 -54.62 22.86
CA TYR A 879 4.34 -55.01 21.86
C TYR A 879 4.91 -56.02 20.87
N ASN A 880 4.28 -57.21 20.82
CA ASN A 880 4.57 -58.24 19.82
C ASN A 880 3.67 -58.06 18.58
N SER A 881 4.29 -58.07 17.40
CA SER A 881 3.62 -58.27 16.11
C SER A 881 2.74 -59.52 16.16
N GLY A 882 1.48 -59.40 15.73
CA GLY A 882 0.47 -60.46 15.77
C GLY A 882 -0.35 -60.49 17.06
N LYS A 883 -0.22 -59.48 17.94
CA LYS A 883 -1.10 -59.34 19.10
C LYS A 883 -2.32 -58.47 18.74
N VAL A 884 -3.51 -58.92 19.11
CA VAL A 884 -4.73 -58.09 19.05
C VAL A 884 -4.59 -56.87 19.96
N VAL A 885 -4.77 -55.68 19.39
CA VAL A 885 -4.71 -54.38 20.07
C VAL A 885 -6.12 -53.81 20.16
N SER A 886 -6.59 -53.57 21.38
CA SER A 886 -7.76 -52.70 21.61
C SER A 886 -7.29 -51.24 21.59
N CYS A 887 -8.00 -50.36 20.89
CA CYS A 887 -7.62 -48.95 20.86
C CYS A 887 -7.72 -48.29 22.25
N SER A 888 -6.68 -47.57 22.66
CA SER A 888 -6.61 -46.85 23.93
C SER A 888 -7.57 -45.66 24.06
N TYR A 889 -8.12 -45.16 22.94
CA TYR A 889 -8.99 -43.98 22.92
C TYR A 889 -10.44 -44.37 23.27
N GLU A 890 -11.03 -43.65 24.22
CA GLU A 890 -12.36 -43.94 24.76
C GLU A 890 -13.47 -43.89 23.70
N SER A 891 -13.38 -42.94 22.77
CA SER A 891 -14.28 -42.78 21.62
C SER A 891 -14.12 -43.85 20.53
N CYS A 892 -13.18 -44.79 20.68
CA CYS A 892 -12.90 -45.82 19.68
C CYS A 892 -13.09 -47.23 20.22
N LYS A 893 -12.25 -47.66 21.19
CA LYS A 893 -12.16 -49.01 21.81
C LYS A 893 -12.05 -50.23 20.88
N LYS A 894 -12.30 -50.10 19.58
CA LYS A 894 -12.27 -51.19 18.58
C LYS A 894 -10.94 -51.92 18.58
N THR A 895 -11.02 -53.25 18.43
CA THR A 895 -9.88 -54.13 18.25
C THR A 895 -9.37 -54.11 16.81
N PHE A 896 -8.06 -54.22 16.65
CA PHE A 896 -7.38 -54.45 15.37
C PHE A 896 -6.12 -55.29 15.62
N GLU A 897 -5.51 -55.82 14.56
CA GLU A 897 -4.29 -56.63 14.66
C GLU A 897 -3.28 -56.20 13.58
N GLN A 898 -1.99 -56.32 13.87
CA GLN A 898 -0.92 -55.88 12.99
C GLN A 898 0.21 -56.92 12.94
N LEU A 899 0.68 -57.26 11.73
CA LEU A 899 1.86 -58.09 11.50
C LEU A 899 2.92 -57.31 10.71
N ASN A 900 4.18 -57.47 11.10
CA ASN A 900 5.30 -57.11 10.22
C ASN A 900 5.57 -58.26 9.24
N CYS A 901 5.65 -57.96 7.94
CA CYS A 901 6.13 -58.92 6.96
C CYS A 901 7.63 -59.21 7.18
N PRO A 902 8.08 -60.48 7.29
CA PRO A 902 9.49 -60.78 7.52
C PRO A 902 10.39 -60.26 6.39
N HIS A 903 9.94 -60.43 5.14
CA HIS A 903 10.72 -60.13 3.92
C HIS A 903 11.01 -58.65 3.66
N CYS A 904 10.23 -57.73 4.23
CA CYS A 904 10.37 -56.28 3.98
C CYS A 904 10.16 -55.40 5.23
N SER A 905 9.93 -55.99 6.39
CA SER A 905 9.54 -55.31 7.64
C SER A 905 8.27 -54.45 7.59
N SER A 906 7.54 -54.39 6.47
CA SER A 906 6.36 -53.52 6.32
C SER A 906 5.15 -54.02 7.11
N SER A 907 4.33 -53.08 7.56
CA SER A 907 3.20 -53.33 8.46
C SER A 907 1.92 -53.68 7.69
N ILE A 908 1.33 -54.84 7.99
CA ILE A 908 0.04 -55.31 7.46
C ILE A 908 -0.99 -55.28 8.60
N ILE A 909 -2.14 -54.64 8.40
CA ILE A 909 -3.11 -54.35 9.47
C ILE A 909 -4.50 -54.91 9.14
N TRP A 910 -5.03 -55.77 10.02
CA TRP A 910 -6.40 -56.28 9.99
C TRP A 910 -7.29 -55.42 10.87
N LYS A 911 -8.13 -54.59 10.23
CA LYS A 911 -9.05 -53.66 10.93
C LYS A 911 -9.95 -54.35 11.96
N ASN A 912 -10.33 -55.60 11.75
CA ASN A 912 -11.30 -56.30 12.60
C ASN A 912 -10.66 -57.40 13.49
N ALA A 913 -9.32 -57.38 13.67
CA ALA A 913 -8.59 -58.39 14.46
C ALA A 913 -8.92 -59.84 14.07
N ASN A 914 -9.08 -60.07 12.77
CA ASN A 914 -9.54 -61.33 12.19
C ASN A 914 -8.44 -62.07 11.41
N TYR A 915 -7.17 -61.92 11.81
CA TYR A 915 -6.11 -62.74 11.23
C TYR A 915 -6.30 -64.20 11.68
N ASN A 916 -6.41 -65.10 10.70
CA ASN A 916 -6.45 -66.53 10.97
C ASN A 916 -5.01 -67.03 11.11
N HIS A 917 -4.47 -67.00 12.34
CA HIS A 917 -3.16 -67.53 12.67
C HIS A 917 -2.91 -68.88 11.96
N GLY A 918 -1.78 -68.97 11.23
CA GLY A 918 -1.38 -70.16 10.48
C GLY A 918 -1.84 -70.18 9.03
N LYS A 919 -2.74 -69.30 8.59
CA LYS A 919 -3.02 -69.11 7.16
C LYS A 919 -1.90 -68.33 6.48
N VAL A 920 -1.67 -68.65 5.20
CA VAL A 920 -0.72 -67.97 4.33
C VAL A 920 -1.14 -66.51 4.14
N VAL A 921 -0.21 -65.60 4.35
CA VAL A 921 -0.33 -64.16 4.12
C VAL A 921 0.57 -63.79 2.95
N THR A 922 0.00 -63.23 1.90
CA THR A 922 0.77 -62.56 0.83
C THR A 922 1.03 -61.12 1.23
N CYS A 923 2.27 -60.65 1.13
CA CYS A 923 2.58 -59.25 1.40
C CYS A 923 1.90 -58.33 0.37
N CYS A 924 1.07 -57.40 0.83
CA CYS A 924 0.32 -56.50 -0.05
C CYS A 924 1.21 -55.51 -0.82
N TYR A 925 2.36 -55.14 -0.24
CA TYR A 925 3.30 -54.17 -0.81
C TYR A 925 3.93 -54.66 -2.13
N GLU A 926 3.90 -53.79 -3.14
CA GLU A 926 4.36 -54.06 -4.51
C GLU A 926 5.83 -54.47 -4.57
N SER A 927 6.68 -53.83 -3.78
CA SER A 927 8.12 -54.12 -3.65
C SER A 927 8.44 -55.45 -2.95
N CYS A 928 7.43 -56.24 -2.57
CA CYS A 928 7.62 -57.46 -1.80
C CYS A 928 6.88 -58.67 -2.40
N LYS A 929 5.54 -58.65 -2.42
CA LYS A 929 4.62 -59.74 -2.84
C LYS A 929 4.84 -61.15 -2.27
N LYS A 930 5.93 -61.44 -1.57
CA LYS A 930 6.24 -62.76 -0.99
C LYS A 930 5.18 -63.19 0.03
N THR A 931 4.97 -64.50 0.12
CA THR A 931 4.12 -65.15 1.11
C THR A 931 4.88 -65.42 2.42
N PHE A 932 4.15 -65.58 3.52
CA PHE A 932 4.64 -66.10 4.81
C PHE A 932 3.46 -66.64 5.64
N GLN A 933 3.73 -67.30 6.77
CA GLN A 933 2.73 -67.66 7.79
C GLN A 933 3.19 -67.22 9.19
N GLN A 934 2.24 -66.94 10.09
CA GLN A 934 2.53 -66.57 11.47
C GLN A 934 1.60 -67.32 12.45
N LEU A 935 2.16 -67.80 13.56
CA LEU A 935 1.42 -68.33 14.72
C LEU A 935 1.90 -67.66 16.00
N ASN A 936 0.98 -67.33 16.90
CA ASN A 936 1.31 -67.03 18.29
C ASN A 936 1.39 -68.32 19.11
N CYS A 937 2.46 -68.51 19.90
CA CYS A 937 2.53 -69.60 20.86
C CYS A 937 1.48 -69.42 21.97
N PRO A 938 0.62 -70.43 22.26
CA PRO A 938 -0.50 -70.30 23.20
C PRO A 938 -0.07 -70.33 24.68
N HIS A 939 1.24 -70.34 24.94
CA HIS A 939 1.85 -70.33 26.28
C HIS A 939 2.53 -69.00 26.64
N CYS A 940 3.19 -68.35 25.68
CA CYS A 940 3.97 -67.14 25.92
C CYS A 940 3.60 -65.95 25.00
N LEU A 941 2.65 -66.13 24.07
CA LEU A 941 2.27 -65.13 23.06
C LEU A 941 3.45 -64.62 22.20
N GLY A 942 4.51 -65.42 22.10
CA GLY A 942 5.63 -65.20 21.19
C GLY A 942 5.25 -65.58 19.75
N SER A 943 5.65 -64.74 18.79
CA SER A 943 5.35 -64.89 17.37
C SER A 943 6.34 -65.85 16.70
N ILE A 944 5.82 -66.91 16.07
CA ILE A 944 6.57 -67.89 15.29
C ILE A 944 6.20 -67.67 13.82
N ILE A 945 7.20 -67.52 12.95
CA ILE A 945 7.02 -67.12 11.55
C ILE A 945 7.67 -68.16 10.62
N TRP A 946 6.97 -68.52 9.54
CA TRP A 946 7.50 -69.34 8.45
C TRP A 946 7.58 -68.49 7.19
N GLU A 947 8.79 -68.06 6.85
CA GLU A 947 9.06 -67.13 5.73
C GLU A 947 8.70 -67.70 4.36
N ASN A 948 8.73 -69.02 4.20
CA ASN A 948 8.40 -69.71 2.95
C ASN A 948 6.98 -70.30 2.94
N ALA A 949 6.12 -69.90 3.89
CA ALA A 949 4.72 -70.34 3.99
C ALA A 949 4.52 -71.88 3.90
N ASN A 950 5.39 -72.65 4.57
CA ASN A 950 5.45 -74.11 4.55
C ASN A 950 4.96 -74.78 5.86
N TYR A 951 4.23 -74.05 6.70
CA TYR A 951 3.55 -74.62 7.87
C TYR A 951 2.25 -75.32 7.46
N ASN A 952 2.14 -76.60 7.80
CA ASN A 952 0.91 -77.38 7.62
C ASN A 952 0.21 -77.51 8.98
N GLN A 953 -1.08 -77.18 9.00
CA GLN A 953 -1.91 -77.33 10.19
C GLN A 953 -1.94 -78.79 10.72
N GLY A 954 -2.14 -78.94 12.02
CA GLY A 954 -2.07 -80.21 12.74
C GLY A 954 -0.64 -80.65 13.12
N LYS A 955 0.41 -80.13 12.45
CA LYS A 955 1.80 -80.39 12.85
C LYS A 955 2.09 -79.85 14.25
N ILE A 956 2.84 -80.64 15.02
CA ILE A 956 3.37 -80.26 16.33
C ILE A 956 4.43 -79.16 16.14
N VAL A 957 4.24 -78.02 16.81
CA VAL A 957 5.13 -76.87 16.80
C VAL A 957 5.78 -76.74 18.17
N THR A 958 7.11 -76.85 18.24
CA THR A 958 7.89 -76.52 19.44
C THR A 958 8.14 -75.02 19.48
N CYS A 959 7.82 -74.36 20.59
CA CYS A 959 8.06 -72.92 20.73
C CYS A 959 9.56 -72.59 20.74
N CYS A 960 10.03 -71.78 19.79
CA CYS A 960 11.44 -71.41 19.67
C CYS A 960 11.97 -70.61 20.88
N TYR A 961 11.16 -69.73 21.46
CA TYR A 961 11.51 -68.85 22.58
C TYR A 961 12.03 -69.61 23.80
N ALA A 962 13.18 -69.17 24.33
CA ALA A 962 13.88 -69.81 25.45
C ALA A 962 13.01 -69.97 26.71
N VAL A 963 12.23 -68.93 27.05
CA VAL A 963 11.32 -68.92 28.21
C VAL A 963 10.10 -69.84 28.11
N CYS A 964 9.95 -70.58 27.00
CA CYS A 964 8.77 -71.42 26.77
C CYS A 964 9.13 -72.88 26.45
N LYS A 965 9.77 -73.12 25.29
CA LYS A 965 10.09 -74.46 24.71
C LYS A 965 8.96 -75.50 24.59
N LYS A 966 7.78 -75.31 25.21
CA LYS A 966 6.61 -76.19 25.11
C LYS A 966 6.14 -76.38 23.67
N THR A 967 5.64 -77.57 23.37
CA THR A 967 4.97 -77.95 22.12
C THR A 967 3.50 -77.50 22.12
N PHE A 968 2.92 -77.34 20.92
CA PHE A 968 1.47 -77.16 20.71
C PHE A 968 1.09 -77.58 19.27
N GLN A 969 -0.19 -77.67 18.94
CA GLN A 969 -0.68 -77.79 17.55
C GLN A 969 -1.72 -76.72 17.25
N GLN A 970 -1.86 -76.35 15.97
CA GLN A 970 -2.89 -75.43 15.47
C GLN A 970 -3.66 -76.08 14.32
N LEU A 971 -5.00 -75.95 14.32
CA LEU A 971 -5.86 -76.36 13.20
C LEU A 971 -6.92 -75.28 12.94
N ASN A 972 -7.18 -74.95 11.68
CA ASN A 972 -8.30 -74.09 11.32
C ASN A 972 -9.58 -74.94 11.20
N CYS A 973 -10.67 -74.51 11.83
CA CYS A 973 -11.96 -75.20 11.71
C CYS A 973 -12.47 -75.15 10.25
N PRO A 974 -12.82 -76.28 9.62
CA PRO A 974 -13.27 -76.30 8.22
C PRO A 974 -14.68 -75.74 8.01
N HIS A 975 -15.36 -75.32 9.08
CA HIS A 975 -16.70 -74.71 9.06
C HIS A 975 -16.67 -73.19 9.21
N CYS A 976 -15.95 -72.67 10.22
CA CYS A 976 -15.92 -71.23 10.53
C CYS A 976 -14.56 -70.56 10.26
N SER A 977 -13.57 -71.28 9.72
CA SER A 977 -12.17 -70.85 9.59
C SER A 977 -11.41 -70.56 10.90
N GLY A 978 -12.08 -70.43 12.05
CA GLY A 978 -11.46 -70.08 13.33
C GLY A 978 -10.34 -71.04 13.76
N SER A 979 -9.29 -70.46 14.35
CA SER A 979 -8.06 -71.16 14.73
C SER A 979 -8.23 -71.89 16.08
N ILE A 980 -8.00 -73.20 16.09
CA ILE A 980 -8.10 -74.06 17.27
C ILE A 980 -6.68 -74.41 17.73
N MET A 981 -6.35 -74.07 18.98
CA MET A 981 -5.01 -74.22 19.55
C MET A 981 -4.97 -75.32 20.61
N TRP A 982 -4.30 -76.44 20.31
CA TRP A 982 -4.10 -77.55 21.24
C TRP A 982 -2.81 -77.33 22.05
N LYS A 983 -2.97 -76.78 23.26
CA LYS A 983 -1.84 -76.42 24.14
C LYS A 983 -0.89 -77.57 24.46
N ASN A 984 -1.39 -78.81 24.58
CA ASN A 984 -0.57 -79.95 24.98
C ASN A 984 -0.09 -80.81 23.79
N ALA A 985 -0.25 -80.33 22.54
CA ALA A 985 0.10 -81.08 21.32
C ALA A 985 -0.49 -82.51 21.26
N ASN A 986 -1.72 -82.66 21.78
CA ASN A 986 -2.43 -83.93 21.98
C ASN A 986 -3.62 -84.14 21.03
N TYR A 987 -3.64 -83.45 19.88
CA TYR A 987 -4.55 -83.76 18.78
C TYR A 987 -3.93 -84.87 17.92
N ASN A 988 -4.59 -86.03 17.90
CA ASN A 988 -4.16 -87.18 17.09
C ASN A 988 -4.91 -87.18 15.76
N GLU A 989 -4.18 -87.41 14.68
CA GLU A 989 -4.73 -87.43 13.33
C GLU A 989 -5.83 -88.50 13.18
N GLY A 990 -6.90 -88.16 12.46
CA GLY A 990 -8.06 -89.02 12.26
C GLY A 990 -9.06 -89.06 13.42
N LYS A 991 -8.72 -88.56 14.63
CA LYS A 991 -9.71 -88.43 15.71
C LYS A 991 -10.67 -87.28 15.46
N VAL A 992 -11.89 -87.42 16.00
CA VAL A 992 -12.93 -86.41 15.92
C VAL A 992 -12.56 -85.22 16.81
N GLY A 993 -12.27 -84.08 16.20
CA GLY A 993 -12.12 -82.79 16.87
C GLY A 993 -13.41 -81.99 16.81
N THR A 994 -13.78 -81.32 17.89
CA THR A 994 -14.95 -80.42 17.93
C THR A 994 -14.49 -78.97 17.92
N CYS A 995 -15.17 -78.12 17.14
CA CYS A 995 -14.84 -76.70 17.12
C CYS A 995 -15.15 -76.03 18.47
N ILE A 996 -14.15 -75.37 19.07
CA ILE A 996 -14.30 -74.73 20.39
C ILE A 996 -15.24 -73.52 20.38
N TYR A 997 -15.34 -72.82 19.24
CA TYR A 997 -16.12 -71.58 19.10
C TYR A 997 -17.64 -71.82 19.18
N ASP A 998 -18.33 -71.00 19.98
CA ASP A 998 -19.79 -71.07 20.23
C ASP A 998 -20.64 -70.81 18.99
N SER A 999 -20.16 -69.99 18.06
CA SER A 999 -20.75 -69.79 16.73
C SER A 999 -20.61 -70.99 15.77
N CYS A 1000 -20.04 -72.11 16.21
CA CYS A 1000 -19.76 -73.26 15.35
C CYS A 1000 -20.10 -74.61 15.99
N LYS A 1001 -19.39 -75.03 17.05
CA LYS A 1001 -19.49 -76.33 17.77
C LYS A 1001 -19.53 -77.62 16.92
N LYS A 1002 -19.39 -77.55 15.59
CA LYS A 1002 -19.40 -78.73 14.70
C LYS A 1002 -18.14 -79.58 14.87
N ALA A 1003 -18.33 -80.90 14.85
CA ALA A 1003 -17.27 -81.90 14.77
C ALA A 1003 -16.58 -81.88 13.39
N PHE A 1004 -15.34 -82.35 13.31
CA PHE A 1004 -14.58 -82.59 12.08
C PHE A 1004 -13.46 -83.61 12.35
N GLN A 1005 -12.83 -84.15 11.29
CA GLN A 1005 -11.58 -84.92 11.38
C GLN A 1005 -10.56 -84.36 10.40
N GLN A 1006 -9.28 -84.35 10.79
CA GLN A 1006 -8.16 -84.02 9.91
C GLN A 1006 -7.05 -85.08 10.04
N LEU A 1007 -6.43 -85.42 8.91
CA LEU A 1007 -5.39 -86.44 8.73
C LEU A 1007 -4.36 -85.88 7.74
N ASN A 1008 -3.06 -86.12 7.92
CA ASN A 1008 -2.03 -85.70 6.98
C ASN A 1008 -1.61 -86.88 6.07
N CYS A 1009 -1.45 -86.61 4.79
CA CYS A 1009 -0.96 -87.61 3.85
C CYS A 1009 0.53 -87.93 4.11
N PRO A 1010 0.93 -89.20 4.34
CA PRO A 1010 2.31 -89.58 4.65
C PRO A 1010 3.27 -89.47 3.45
N HIS A 1011 2.74 -89.19 2.25
CA HIS A 1011 3.52 -88.99 1.02
C HIS A 1011 3.87 -87.52 0.75
N CYS A 1012 3.01 -86.56 1.14
CA CYS A 1012 3.19 -85.13 0.83
C CYS A 1012 2.99 -84.17 2.02
N SER A 1013 2.70 -84.68 3.22
CA SER A 1013 2.26 -83.90 4.40
C SER A 1013 1.00 -83.04 4.21
N GLY A 1014 0.27 -83.19 3.10
CA GLY A 1014 -0.95 -82.43 2.82
C GLY A 1014 -2.12 -82.84 3.72
N SER A 1015 -2.86 -81.87 4.26
CA SER A 1015 -3.93 -82.11 5.24
C SER A 1015 -5.26 -82.42 4.57
N LEU A 1016 -5.72 -83.66 4.70
CA LEU A 1016 -7.05 -84.12 4.31
C LEU A 1016 -8.04 -83.85 5.45
N ILE A 1017 -9.26 -83.39 5.14
CA ILE A 1017 -10.23 -82.93 6.13
C ILE A 1017 -11.64 -83.43 5.82
N TRP A 1018 -12.27 -84.10 6.77
CA TRP A 1018 -13.66 -84.56 6.70
C TRP A 1018 -14.52 -83.65 7.57
N LYS A 1019 -15.34 -82.81 6.91
CA LYS A 1019 -16.24 -81.86 7.58
C LYS A 1019 -17.27 -82.55 8.48
N GLU A 1020 -17.75 -83.73 8.10
CA GLU A 1020 -18.81 -84.45 8.83
C GLU A 1020 -18.29 -85.41 9.91
N ALA A 1021 -16.97 -85.45 10.16
CA ALA A 1021 -16.34 -86.42 11.05
C ALA A 1021 -16.72 -87.89 10.74
N ASN A 1022 -16.80 -88.21 9.45
CA ASN A 1022 -17.23 -89.51 8.92
C ASN A 1022 -16.07 -90.45 8.47
N TYR A 1023 -14.80 -90.04 8.67
CA TYR A 1023 -13.63 -90.92 8.46
C TYR A 1023 -13.59 -92.04 9.50
N LYS A 1024 -13.19 -93.24 9.04
CA LYS A 1024 -13.05 -94.46 9.85
C LYS A 1024 -11.63 -94.98 9.70
N GLU A 1025 -11.00 -95.31 10.83
CA GLU A 1025 -9.63 -95.85 10.86
C GLU A 1025 -9.54 -97.20 10.13
N GLY A 1026 -8.38 -97.51 9.55
CA GLY A 1026 -8.15 -98.67 8.69
C GLY A 1026 -8.72 -98.55 7.26
N ARG A 1027 -9.58 -97.56 6.96
CA ARG A 1027 -10.08 -97.32 5.60
C ARG A 1027 -8.96 -96.82 4.68
N VAL A 1028 -8.93 -97.30 3.44
CA VAL A 1028 -8.07 -96.77 2.37
C VAL A 1028 -8.44 -95.33 2.05
N VAL A 1029 -7.44 -94.43 2.11
CA VAL A 1029 -7.57 -93.00 1.81
C VAL A 1029 -6.70 -92.67 0.60
N THR A 1030 -7.30 -92.10 -0.44
CA THR A 1030 -6.57 -91.49 -1.56
C THR A 1030 -6.27 -90.03 -1.25
N CYS A 1031 -5.03 -89.60 -1.45
CA CYS A 1031 -4.65 -88.20 -1.27
C CYS A 1031 -5.30 -87.31 -2.33
N MET A 1032 -6.10 -86.33 -1.91
CA MET A 1032 -6.85 -85.46 -2.84
C MET A 1032 -5.97 -84.47 -3.62
N TYR A 1033 -4.77 -84.17 -3.13
CA TYR A 1033 -3.84 -83.22 -3.75
C TYR A 1033 -3.31 -83.73 -5.11
N GLU A 1034 -3.37 -82.88 -6.14
CA GLU A 1034 -2.89 -83.16 -7.51
C GLU A 1034 -1.44 -83.66 -7.55
N THR A 1035 -0.55 -83.04 -6.79
CA THR A 1035 0.87 -83.40 -6.71
C THR A 1035 1.16 -84.72 -5.98
N CYS A 1036 0.13 -85.47 -5.59
CA CYS A 1036 0.29 -86.69 -4.80
C CYS A 1036 -0.54 -87.87 -5.30
N LYS A 1037 -1.88 -87.80 -5.26
CA LYS A 1037 -2.85 -88.85 -5.66
C LYS A 1037 -2.67 -90.28 -5.09
N LYS A 1038 -1.62 -90.57 -4.32
CA LYS A 1038 -1.33 -91.88 -3.73
C LYS A 1038 -2.34 -92.29 -2.65
N THR A 1039 -2.58 -93.58 -2.54
CA THR A 1039 -3.33 -94.22 -1.44
C THR A 1039 -2.47 -94.40 -0.19
N PHE A 1040 -3.12 -94.56 0.96
CA PHE A 1040 -2.54 -95.01 2.22
C PHE A 1040 -3.66 -95.45 3.20
N GLN A 1041 -3.30 -96.05 4.33
CA GLN A 1041 -4.19 -96.31 5.47
C GLN A 1041 -3.54 -95.83 6.77
N GLN A 1042 -4.37 -95.50 7.76
CA GLN A 1042 -3.94 -95.20 9.13
C GLN A 1042 -4.84 -95.94 10.14
N LEU A 1043 -4.25 -96.44 11.22
CA LEU A 1043 -4.94 -97.00 12.38
C LEU A 1043 -4.23 -96.61 13.68
N ASN A 1044 -4.95 -95.99 14.61
CA ASN A 1044 -4.40 -95.53 15.88
C ASN A 1044 -4.34 -96.69 16.88
N CYS A 1045 -3.19 -96.90 17.50
CA CYS A 1045 -2.98 -97.99 18.47
C CYS A 1045 -3.91 -97.82 19.70
N PRO A 1046 -4.67 -98.83 20.12
CA PRO A 1046 -5.60 -98.74 21.26
C PRO A 1046 -4.91 -98.64 22.64
N HIS A 1047 -3.57 -98.73 22.67
CA HIS A 1047 -2.75 -98.65 23.89
C HIS A 1047 -2.12 -97.27 24.12
N CYS A 1048 -1.56 -96.65 23.09
CA CYS A 1048 -0.85 -95.36 23.17
C CYS A 1048 -1.49 -94.25 22.30
N PHE A 1049 -2.52 -94.59 21.52
CA PHE A 1049 -3.18 -93.74 20.51
C PHE A 1049 -2.27 -93.20 19.39
N GLY A 1050 -1.02 -93.68 19.29
CA GLY A 1050 -0.10 -93.38 18.20
C GLY A 1050 -0.56 -93.98 16.86
N SER A 1051 -0.33 -93.25 15.79
CA SER A 1051 -0.84 -93.55 14.44
C SER A 1051 0.08 -94.53 13.69
N ASN A 1052 -0.40 -95.75 13.45
CA ASN A 1052 0.27 -96.71 12.56
C ASN A 1052 -0.19 -96.40 11.13
N ILE A 1053 0.74 -96.30 10.18
CA ILE A 1053 0.45 -95.78 8.83
C ILE A 1053 1.07 -96.71 7.77
N TRP A 1054 0.23 -97.21 6.87
CA TRP A 1054 0.61 -98.05 5.73
C TRP A 1054 0.63 -97.20 4.47
N LYS A 1055 1.84 -96.88 3.99
CA LYS A 1055 2.05 -95.98 2.85
C LYS A 1055 1.52 -96.54 1.53
N ASN A 1056 1.31 -97.85 1.40
CA ASN A 1056 0.85 -98.46 0.15
C ASN A 1056 -0.61 -98.93 0.21
N ALA A 1057 -1.33 -98.64 1.32
CA ALA A 1057 -2.68 -99.14 1.59
C ALA A 1057 -2.79 -100.68 1.57
N ASP A 1058 -1.77 -101.32 2.14
CA ASP A 1058 -1.56 -102.77 2.22
C ASP A 1058 -2.10 -103.43 3.53
N TYR A 1059 -2.73 -102.66 4.42
CA TYR A 1059 -3.34 -103.21 5.64
C TYR A 1059 -4.67 -103.92 5.36
N LYS A 1060 -4.73 -105.20 5.73
CA LYS A 1060 -5.95 -106.01 5.73
C LYS A 1060 -6.55 -106.04 7.14
N PRO A 1061 -7.83 -105.66 7.33
CA PRO A 1061 -8.57 -105.96 8.55
C PRO A 1061 -8.49 -107.46 8.88
N GLY A 1062 -8.50 -107.80 10.17
CA GLY A 1062 -8.26 -109.15 10.69
C GLY A 1062 -6.78 -109.42 11.01
N VAL A 1063 -5.83 -108.73 10.39
CA VAL A 1063 -4.40 -108.92 10.66
C VAL A 1063 -3.99 -108.30 11.99
N VAL A 1064 -3.19 -109.04 12.77
CA VAL A 1064 -2.54 -108.59 14.01
C VAL A 1064 -1.42 -107.59 13.68
N VAL A 1065 -1.48 -106.40 14.30
CA VAL A 1065 -0.53 -105.31 14.12
C VAL A 1065 0.22 -105.04 15.41
N THR A 1066 1.55 -105.05 15.34
CA THR A 1066 2.41 -104.54 16.40
C THR A 1066 2.53 -103.03 16.27
N CYS A 1067 2.25 -102.28 17.35
CA CYS A 1067 2.34 -100.82 17.34
C CYS A 1067 3.77 -100.33 17.02
N ILE A 1068 3.92 -99.49 15.99
CA ILE A 1068 5.24 -99.07 15.49
C ILE A 1068 6.08 -98.29 16.52
N TYR A 1069 5.44 -97.52 17.40
CA TYR A 1069 6.09 -96.66 18.41
C TYR A 1069 6.82 -97.46 19.50
N ASP A 1070 8.08 -97.08 19.76
CA ASP A 1070 8.99 -97.71 20.75
C ASP A 1070 8.50 -97.60 22.19
N SER A 1071 7.76 -96.54 22.52
CA SER A 1071 7.08 -96.37 23.82
C SER A 1071 5.88 -97.31 24.03
N CYS A 1072 5.56 -98.20 23.08
CA CYS A 1072 4.39 -99.07 23.14
C CYS A 1072 4.67 -100.51 22.74
N LYS A 1073 5.04 -100.79 21.47
CA LYS A 1073 5.26 -102.12 20.87
C LYS A 1073 4.22 -103.23 21.16
N LYS A 1074 3.05 -102.92 21.75
CA LYS A 1074 1.97 -103.89 21.99
C LYS A 1074 1.23 -104.26 20.70
N ALA A 1075 0.85 -105.53 20.61
CA ALA A 1075 0.05 -106.06 19.51
C ALA A 1075 -1.45 -105.77 19.70
N PHE A 1076 -2.15 -105.51 18.60
CA PHE A 1076 -3.57 -105.23 18.55
C PHE A 1076 -4.14 -105.59 17.17
N GLN A 1077 -5.46 -105.66 17.03
CA GLN A 1077 -6.11 -106.19 15.83
C GLN A 1077 -7.41 -105.43 15.56
N GLN A 1078 -7.68 -105.06 14.31
CA GLN A 1078 -8.93 -104.41 13.90
C GLN A 1078 -9.72 -105.33 12.95
N VAL A 1079 -11.03 -105.43 13.16
CA VAL A 1079 -11.99 -105.92 12.15
C VAL A 1079 -13.02 -104.83 11.89
N ASN A 1080 -13.45 -104.68 10.65
CA ASN A 1080 -14.52 -103.75 10.28
C ASN A 1080 -15.85 -104.49 10.23
N CYS A 1081 -16.86 -104.02 10.96
CA CYS A 1081 -18.19 -104.61 10.90
C CYS A 1081 -18.78 -104.43 9.48
N PRO A 1082 -19.18 -105.50 8.77
CA PRO A 1082 -19.66 -105.42 7.39
C PRO A 1082 -20.98 -104.64 7.26
N HIS A 1083 -21.76 -104.56 8.34
CA HIS A 1083 -23.06 -103.87 8.36
C HIS A 1083 -22.98 -102.34 8.47
N CYS A 1084 -21.87 -101.78 8.97
CA CYS A 1084 -21.78 -100.34 9.26
C CYS A 1084 -20.37 -99.74 9.10
N PHE A 1085 -19.39 -100.54 8.66
CA PHE A 1085 -17.96 -100.20 8.55
C PHE A 1085 -17.38 -99.59 9.85
N GLY A 1086 -17.92 -100.03 10.99
CA GLY A 1086 -17.45 -99.67 12.33
C GLY A 1086 -16.18 -100.43 12.68
N SER A 1087 -15.18 -99.73 13.21
CA SER A 1087 -13.89 -100.28 13.62
C SER A 1087 -14.00 -100.98 14.97
N LEU A 1088 -13.92 -102.30 14.99
CA LEU A 1088 -13.85 -103.11 16.20
C LEU A 1088 -12.38 -103.45 16.45
N VAL A 1089 -11.87 -103.18 17.66
CA VAL A 1089 -10.43 -103.23 17.95
C VAL A 1089 -10.16 -104.01 19.24
N TRP A 1090 -9.35 -105.07 19.13
CA TRP A 1090 -8.90 -105.90 20.24
C TRP A 1090 -7.48 -105.52 20.66
N LYS A 1091 -7.28 -105.40 21.97
CA LYS A 1091 -5.98 -105.26 22.62
C LYS A 1091 -5.43 -106.69 22.84
N ASN A 1092 -4.14 -106.93 22.58
CA ASN A 1092 -3.46 -108.22 22.79
C ASN A 1092 -3.77 -109.38 21.82
N SER A 1093 -4.37 -109.13 20.65
CA SER A 1093 -4.55 -110.14 19.57
C SER A 1093 -5.50 -111.30 19.89
N ASP A 1094 -6.43 -111.11 20.82
CA ASP A 1094 -7.37 -112.16 21.29
C ASP A 1094 -8.41 -112.62 20.24
N HIS A 1095 -8.44 -112.00 19.04
CA HIS A 1095 -9.45 -112.25 18.02
C HIS A 1095 -8.98 -113.29 16.98
N ARG A 1096 -9.66 -114.43 16.94
CA ARG A 1096 -9.45 -115.47 15.91
C ARG A 1096 -10.40 -115.24 14.73
N GLU A 1097 -10.02 -115.69 13.55
CA GLU A 1097 -10.90 -115.63 12.37
C GLU A 1097 -12.05 -116.64 12.52
N GLY A 1098 -13.26 -116.26 12.11
CA GLY A 1098 -14.44 -117.13 12.12
C GLY A 1098 -15.30 -117.15 13.40
N ILE A 1099 -15.05 -116.32 14.41
CA ILE A 1099 -15.95 -116.18 15.58
C ILE A 1099 -17.16 -115.28 15.27
N ALA A 1100 -18.19 -115.36 16.13
CA ALA A 1100 -19.36 -114.47 16.06
C ALA A 1100 -19.09 -113.20 16.87
N VAL A 1101 -18.96 -112.05 16.19
CA VAL A 1101 -18.67 -110.74 16.79
C VAL A 1101 -19.90 -109.84 16.69
N THR A 1102 -20.32 -109.27 17.83
CA THR A 1102 -21.39 -108.26 17.87
C THR A 1102 -20.81 -106.85 17.78
N CYS A 1103 -21.34 -106.05 16.86
CA CYS A 1103 -20.86 -104.70 16.62
C CYS A 1103 -21.18 -103.75 17.80
N VAL A 1104 -20.16 -103.18 18.44
CA VAL A 1104 -20.34 -102.30 19.61
C VAL A 1104 -20.89 -100.90 19.30
N TYR A 1105 -21.00 -100.53 18.02
CA TYR A 1105 -21.56 -99.24 17.61
C TYR A 1105 -23.09 -99.25 17.74
N GLU A 1106 -23.64 -98.24 18.40
CA GLU A 1106 -25.06 -98.20 18.75
C GLU A 1106 -26.00 -98.23 17.54
N ASN A 1107 -25.60 -97.56 16.47
CA ASN A 1107 -26.30 -97.48 15.19
C ASN A 1107 -26.34 -98.83 14.43
N CYS A 1108 -25.71 -99.88 14.97
CA CYS A 1108 -25.60 -101.18 14.33
C CYS A 1108 -26.07 -102.32 15.25
N LYS A 1109 -25.37 -102.58 16.37
CA LYS A 1109 -25.61 -103.68 17.32
C LYS A 1109 -25.79 -105.10 16.71
N LYS A 1110 -25.56 -105.30 15.40
CA LYS A 1110 -25.68 -106.59 14.71
C LYS A 1110 -24.47 -107.50 14.96
N THR A 1111 -24.72 -108.79 15.14
CA THR A 1111 -23.73 -109.86 15.11
C THR A 1111 -23.37 -110.25 13.67
N PHE A 1112 -22.12 -110.60 13.43
CA PHE A 1112 -21.61 -111.14 12.17
C PHE A 1112 -20.50 -112.16 12.44
N LYS A 1113 -20.20 -113.02 11.47
CA LYS A 1113 -19.01 -113.89 11.52
C LYS A 1113 -17.81 -113.10 11.01
N SER A 1114 -16.77 -112.99 11.82
CA SER A 1114 -15.63 -112.07 11.65
C SER A 1114 -14.45 -112.64 10.88
#